data_AF-A0A8C2EB26-F1
#
_entry.id   AF-A0A8C2EB26-F1
#
_cell.length_a   1.000
_cell.length_b   1.000
_cell.length_c   1.000
_cell.angle_alpha   90.00
_cell.angle_beta   90.00
_cell.angle_gamma   90.00
#
_symmetry.space_group_name_H-M   'P 1'
#
loop_
_entity.id
_entity.type
_entity.pdbx_description
1 polymer ?
#
loop_
_entity_poly.entity_id
_entity_poly.type
_entity_poly.pdbx_seq_one_letter_code
_entity_poly.pdbx_strand_id
1 'polypeptide(L)'
;MADSGRVKHDSPSSSPGPGRKKAQQSPGSKARYSVNAPGHCFRKVTLTKPTFCHHCSDFIWGIVGFVCEVCNFMSHEKCLKQVRTVCSCMAPTQVQVPVAHCFGPASQKKRFCCVCRKHLEGSSALRCEVCELHVHSDCAPFSVSDCRFCHQDGGQDIDTYQHHWREGNMSSGARCEVCRRTCSSSDVLAGMRCEWCGITAHASCYIIIPPECSMGRLQNMILHPSCVRICSRNFSKMHCYRISENSQHSEMGNAWTRSDCKQTLKVFDGDDAAKRNQFRLVSIPRIIKNEEVVEASLRAFYISDEPQDYELQSYSQQGLFTDDIINRNGTPDNKPIFKDNVSDSWVLRSKPKETEVVKIYSSSRKVEVTSVTAGKSSTVDSILKEVLPRIEKQVVSNSELVTFQTSLRQMNQTRFYIEESRNRVAQVNLLLGGFPTQLEKEEYTHLLSEHLSVKSESVCVHIMSALLFSGAVVLQISCFSEAERVYMLAKDTTISSKQLYSLVIPEIMQSKLAKGSCPLLVFVNPKSGGLKGREILYSFRKLLNPHQVFELTSGGPLPGLHTFRDVPHFRILVCGGDGTVGWVLGVLESIRHKIACPEPAISIIPLGTGNDLARVLRWGAGYSGEDPYNILLSVDEAEEVQMDRWTILLDAQEMTEDGKENGFLEPPKIVHMNNYFGLGIDAELSLDFHHAREEDPDKFNSRFHNKGVYVKVGLQKLSHTRNLHKDIRLQVDKQDVELRSIEGLIFLNIPSWGSGADLWGSDSESRFGRPRIDDGMLEVVGVTGVVHMGQVQSGMRSGIRIAQGSYIRITVNKPIPVQVDGEPWIQSPGQIIISAAGPKVRMLRKSKTKQKKQSGSLKEGRSESPAPSDGGQ
;
A
#
# COMPACT_ATOMS: atom_id res chain seq x y z
N MET A 1 -11.11 17.95 77.50
CA MET A 1 -12.13 18.68 78.27
C MET A 1 -13.30 18.92 77.34
N ALA A 2 -14.55 18.57 77.58
CA ALA A 2 -15.28 17.71 78.50
C ALA A 2 -16.66 17.58 77.78
N ASP A 3 -17.08 16.39 77.38
CA ASP A 3 -17.95 15.45 78.11
C ASP A 3 -19.43 15.88 78.26
N SER A 4 -20.28 14.86 78.17
CA SER A 4 -21.67 14.72 78.64
C SER A 4 -22.85 15.04 77.71
N GLY A 5 -23.72 14.02 77.54
CA GLY A 5 -25.15 14.23 77.23
C GLY A 5 -25.87 13.08 76.51
N ARG A 6 -26.12 11.96 77.19
CA ARG A 6 -26.90 10.79 76.72
C ARG A 6 -28.22 10.73 77.50
N VAL A 7 -29.39 10.50 76.85
CA VAL A 7 -30.56 9.88 77.50
C VAL A 7 -31.33 8.99 76.50
N LYS A 8 -31.69 7.79 76.99
CA LYS A 8 -32.51 6.72 76.40
C LYS A 8 -33.94 6.77 76.94
N HIS A 9 -34.87 6.10 76.24
CA HIS A 9 -35.90 5.16 76.75
C HIS A 9 -36.69 4.64 75.53
N ASP A 10 -37.46 3.55 75.52
CA ASP A 10 -37.42 2.17 76.02
C ASP A 10 -38.64 1.48 75.35
N SER A 11 -38.55 0.19 75.03
CA SER A 11 -39.62 -0.60 74.35
C SER A 11 -40.76 -1.01 75.31
N PRO A 12 -41.87 -1.67 74.84
CA PRO A 12 -41.91 -3.14 74.97
C PRO A 12 -42.75 -3.96 73.94
N SER A 13 -42.23 -5.16 73.64
CA SER A 13 -42.84 -6.50 73.43
C SER A 13 -44.19 -6.74 72.70
N SER A 14 -44.17 -7.62 71.68
CA SER A 14 -44.97 -8.89 71.63
C SER A 14 -44.64 -9.75 70.38
N SER A 15 -44.25 -11.02 70.59
CA SER A 15 -44.19 -12.13 69.59
C SER A 15 -45.62 -12.56 69.17
N PRO A 16 -45.90 -13.28 68.04
CA PRO A 16 -45.32 -14.59 67.66
C PRO A 16 -45.03 -14.80 66.14
N GLY A 17 -44.26 -15.84 65.79
CA GLY A 17 -44.06 -16.30 64.40
C GLY A 17 -45.20 -17.19 63.88
N PRO A 18 -45.02 -18.02 62.82
CA PRO A 18 -44.06 -17.96 61.71
C PRO A 18 -44.76 -17.96 60.33
N GLY A 19 -44.09 -17.50 59.27
CA GLY A 19 -44.50 -17.85 57.91
C GLY A 19 -44.15 -16.85 56.83
N ARG A 20 -43.03 -17.08 56.14
CA ARG A 20 -42.93 -17.01 54.66
C ARG A 20 -41.54 -17.45 54.22
N LYS A 21 -41.52 -18.45 53.34
CA LYS A 21 -40.35 -19.09 52.75
C LYS A 21 -39.44 -18.04 52.09
N LYS A 22 -38.18 -17.94 52.53
CA LYS A 22 -37.11 -17.31 51.75
C LYS A 22 -36.79 -18.23 50.58
N ALA A 23 -37.04 -17.75 49.36
CA ALA A 23 -36.42 -18.32 48.17
C ALA A 23 -34.91 -18.01 48.26
N GLN A 24 -34.09 -19.06 48.44
CA GLN A 24 -32.65 -18.96 48.28
C GLN A 24 -32.36 -18.63 46.80
N GLN A 25 -31.82 -17.45 46.54
CA GLN A 25 -31.17 -17.16 45.26
C GLN A 25 -29.85 -17.93 45.20
N SER A 26 -29.67 -18.67 44.11
CA SER A 26 -28.46 -19.42 43.78
C SER A 26 -27.26 -18.48 43.56
N PRO A 27 -26.06 -18.81 44.06
CA PRO A 27 -24.84 -18.06 43.73
C PRO A 27 -24.40 -18.42 42.31
N GLY A 28 -24.63 -17.53 41.33
CA GLY A 28 -24.21 -17.79 39.94
C GLY A 28 -24.37 -16.64 38.94
N SER A 29 -25.21 -15.64 39.17
CA SER A 29 -25.38 -14.52 38.23
C SER A 29 -24.39 -13.39 38.53
N LYS A 30 -23.29 -13.32 37.78
CA LYS A 30 -22.38 -12.16 37.81
C LYS A 30 -23.11 -10.94 37.22
N ALA A 31 -23.29 -9.88 38.01
CA ALA A 31 -23.98 -8.67 37.58
C ALA A 31 -23.25 -7.98 36.42
N ARG A 32 -23.88 -7.93 35.24
CA ARG A 32 -23.44 -7.14 34.08
C ARG A 32 -23.75 -5.66 34.34
N TYR A 33 -22.77 -4.77 34.14
CA TYR A 33 -23.01 -3.32 34.25
C TYR A 33 -23.47 -2.78 32.90
N SER A 34 -24.73 -2.32 32.82
CA SER A 34 -25.21 -1.55 31.67
C SER A 34 -24.67 -0.13 31.75
N VAL A 35 -23.89 0.28 30.75
CA VAL A 35 -23.27 1.61 30.66
C VAL A 35 -23.55 2.17 29.26
N ASN A 36 -23.62 3.49 29.11
CA ASN A 36 -23.69 4.21 27.82
C ASN A 36 -22.40 4.05 26.97
N ALA A 37 -21.98 2.81 26.72
CA ALA A 37 -20.82 2.44 25.91
C ALA A 37 -21.29 1.47 24.81
N PRO A 38 -21.46 1.93 23.55
CA PRO A 38 -22.11 1.15 22.50
C PRO A 38 -21.50 -0.23 22.28
N GLY A 39 -22.28 -1.29 22.56
CA GLY A 39 -21.90 -2.69 22.34
C GLY A 39 -20.90 -3.28 23.35
N HIS A 40 -20.45 -2.52 24.35
CA HIS A 40 -19.51 -3.04 25.34
C HIS A 40 -20.27 -3.75 26.48
N CYS A 41 -19.85 -4.99 26.79
CA CYS A 41 -20.30 -5.72 27.98
C CYS A 41 -19.17 -5.74 29.01
N PHE A 42 -19.24 -4.88 30.03
CA PHE A 42 -18.17 -4.74 31.02
C PHE A 42 -18.36 -5.66 32.23
N ARG A 43 -17.25 -6.34 32.60
CA ARG A 43 -17.14 -7.12 33.83
C ARG A 43 -16.03 -6.58 34.72
N LYS A 44 -16.30 -6.51 36.02
CA LYS A 44 -15.32 -6.19 37.06
C LYS A 44 -14.28 -7.33 37.17
N VAL A 45 -13.00 -6.98 37.16
CA VAL A 45 -11.88 -7.92 37.23
C VAL A 45 -10.85 -7.47 38.25
N THR A 46 -10.19 -8.45 38.88
CA THR A 46 -9.02 -8.21 39.71
C THR A 46 -7.77 -8.20 38.85
N LEU A 47 -7.00 -7.12 38.91
CA LEU A 47 -5.79 -6.92 38.12
C LEU A 47 -4.58 -7.46 38.89
N THR A 48 -3.86 -8.39 38.28
CA THR A 48 -2.64 -9.00 38.85
C THR A 48 -1.35 -8.46 38.21
N LYS A 49 -1.48 -7.59 37.22
CA LYS A 49 -0.38 -6.99 36.47
C LYS A 49 -0.68 -5.53 36.13
N PRO A 50 0.36 -4.70 35.89
CA PRO A 50 0.18 -3.35 35.38
C PRO A 50 -0.77 -3.32 34.19
N THR A 51 -1.85 -2.54 34.29
CA THR A 51 -2.90 -2.47 33.27
C THR A 51 -3.34 -1.03 33.09
N PHE A 52 -3.60 -0.64 31.85
CA PHE A 52 -3.92 0.74 31.46
C PHE A 52 -5.33 0.83 30.90
N CYS A 53 -5.95 2.00 31.06
CA CYS A 53 -7.28 2.27 30.53
C CYS A 53 -7.21 2.66 29.05
N HIS A 54 -8.00 2.03 28.19
CA HIS A 54 -8.05 2.37 26.75
C HIS A 54 -8.70 3.73 26.47
N HIS A 55 -9.53 4.25 27.39
CA HIS A 55 -10.19 5.55 27.23
C HIS A 55 -9.24 6.72 27.51
N CYS A 56 -8.61 6.75 28.69
CA CYS A 56 -7.73 7.86 29.08
C CYS A 56 -6.23 7.56 28.91
N SER A 57 -5.86 6.33 28.56
CA SER A 57 -4.48 5.85 28.46
C SER A 57 -3.69 5.80 29.78
N ASP A 58 -4.29 6.18 30.92
CA ASP A 58 -3.61 6.17 32.21
C ASP A 58 -3.63 4.78 32.87
N PHE A 59 -2.68 4.59 33.77
CA PHE A 59 -2.59 3.42 34.65
C PHE A 59 -3.86 3.25 35.52
N ILE A 60 -4.33 2.01 35.65
CA ILE A 60 -5.43 1.66 36.55
C ILE A 60 -4.86 1.41 37.96
N TRP A 61 -4.98 2.41 38.83
CA TRP A 61 -4.55 2.32 40.22
C TRP A 61 -5.41 1.34 41.02
N GLY A 62 -4.76 0.49 41.81
CA GLY A 62 -5.40 -0.53 42.66
C GLY A 62 -5.50 -1.90 41.99
N ILE A 63 -6.23 -2.82 42.63
CA ILE A 63 -6.39 -4.21 42.18
C ILE A 63 -7.64 -4.42 41.34
N VAL A 64 -8.42 -3.39 41.02
CA VAL A 64 -9.74 -3.52 40.38
C VAL A 64 -9.76 -2.74 39.07
N GLY A 65 -10.21 -3.39 37.99
CA GLY A 65 -10.51 -2.76 36.71
C GLY A 65 -11.77 -3.33 36.08
N PHE A 66 -12.21 -2.76 34.96
CA PHE A 66 -13.34 -3.25 34.19
C PHE A 66 -12.87 -3.61 32.78
N VAL A 67 -13.22 -4.82 32.34
CA VAL A 67 -12.86 -5.34 31.01
C VAL A 67 -14.11 -5.63 30.21
N CYS A 68 -14.14 -5.22 28.94
CA CYS A 68 -15.15 -5.67 28.00
C CYS A 68 -14.90 -7.15 27.65
N GLU A 69 -15.90 -8.00 27.84
CA GLU A 69 -15.76 -9.45 27.64
C GLU A 69 -15.66 -9.87 26.17
N VAL A 70 -15.90 -8.94 25.24
CA VAL A 70 -15.86 -9.15 23.79
C VAL A 70 -14.51 -8.69 23.21
N CYS A 71 -14.22 -7.39 23.27
CA CYS A 71 -13.04 -6.81 22.63
C CYS A 71 -11.85 -6.57 23.59
N ASN A 72 -11.93 -6.98 24.86
CA ASN A 72 -10.91 -6.75 25.90
C ASN A 72 -10.62 -5.26 26.21
N PHE A 73 -11.54 -4.35 25.91
CA PHE A 73 -11.41 -2.94 26.29
C PHE A 73 -11.30 -2.82 27.81
N MET A 74 -10.15 -2.33 28.30
CA MET A 74 -9.91 -2.04 29.72
C MET A 74 -10.32 -0.60 30.06
N SER A 75 -11.07 -0.42 31.15
CA SER A 75 -11.51 0.89 31.62
C SER A 75 -11.39 1.04 33.13
N HIS A 76 -11.12 2.27 33.60
CA HIS A 76 -11.40 2.63 35.00
C HIS A 76 -12.90 2.67 35.23
N GLU A 77 -13.32 2.46 36.47
CA GLU A 77 -14.72 2.66 36.89
C GLU A 77 -15.25 4.04 36.51
N LYS A 78 -14.46 5.09 36.81
CA LYS A 78 -14.78 6.49 36.49
C LYS A 78 -14.90 6.77 34.98
N CYS A 79 -14.18 6.01 34.16
CA CYS A 79 -14.14 6.22 32.71
C CYS A 79 -15.27 5.51 31.97
N LEU A 80 -15.90 4.50 32.56
CA LEU A 80 -16.97 3.70 31.95
C LEU A 80 -18.04 4.57 31.28
N LYS A 81 -18.55 5.60 31.99
CA LYS A 81 -19.62 6.49 31.49
C LYS A 81 -19.20 7.41 30.33
N GLN A 82 -17.90 7.54 30.08
CA GLN A 82 -17.33 8.42 29.05
C GLN A 82 -16.85 7.64 27.82
N VAL A 83 -16.91 6.31 27.83
CA VAL A 83 -16.47 5.47 26.71
C VAL A 83 -17.37 5.74 25.50
N ARG A 84 -16.80 6.31 24.43
CA ARG A 84 -17.48 6.57 23.16
C ARG A 84 -17.07 5.62 22.04
N THR A 85 -15.94 4.93 22.19
CA THR A 85 -15.48 3.90 21.26
C THR A 85 -16.52 2.79 21.18
N VAL A 86 -16.80 2.32 19.96
CA VAL A 86 -17.76 1.24 19.75
C VAL A 86 -17.06 -0.11 19.85
N CYS A 87 -17.72 -1.07 20.50
CA CYS A 87 -17.19 -2.41 20.63
C CYS A 87 -17.12 -3.11 19.28
N SER A 88 -16.12 -3.98 19.07
CA SER A 88 -15.90 -4.70 17.81
C SER A 88 -17.08 -5.58 17.38
N CYS A 89 -17.97 -6.01 18.29
CA CYS A 89 -19.20 -6.73 17.93
C CYS A 89 -20.24 -5.82 17.26
N MET A 90 -20.30 -4.53 17.61
CA MET A 90 -21.25 -3.57 17.05
C MET A 90 -20.64 -2.66 15.99
N ALA A 91 -19.32 -2.52 15.93
CA ALA A 91 -18.67 -1.65 14.96
C ALA A 91 -19.07 -1.92 13.49
N PRO A 92 -19.32 -3.17 13.04
CA PRO A 92 -19.88 -3.43 11.70
C PRO A 92 -21.23 -2.77 11.43
N THR A 93 -22.06 -2.54 12.46
CA THR A 93 -23.37 -1.87 12.32
C THR A 93 -23.25 -0.38 12.00
N GLN A 94 -22.08 0.22 12.21
CA GLN A 94 -21.80 1.62 11.88
C GLN A 94 -21.32 1.80 10.43
N VAL A 95 -21.02 0.72 9.73
CA VAL A 95 -20.55 0.76 8.34
C VAL A 95 -21.73 0.93 7.40
N GLN A 96 -21.77 2.08 6.73
CA GLN A 96 -22.78 2.37 5.71
C GLN A 96 -22.42 1.78 4.34
N VAL A 97 -21.14 1.79 3.98
CA VAL A 97 -20.65 1.24 2.70
C VAL A 97 -19.44 0.38 3.01
N PRO A 98 -19.54 -0.95 2.83
CA PRO A 98 -18.43 -1.83 3.14
C PRO A 98 -17.29 -1.63 2.12
N VAL A 99 -16.09 -1.38 2.64
CA VAL A 99 -14.85 -1.34 1.86
C VAL A 99 -13.89 -2.37 2.46
N ALA A 100 -13.59 -3.42 1.69
CA ALA A 100 -12.73 -4.50 2.13
C ALA A 100 -11.29 -4.02 2.41
N HIS A 101 -10.66 -4.62 3.41
CA HIS A 101 -9.25 -4.41 3.73
C HIS A 101 -8.34 -5.24 2.82
N CYS A 102 -7.20 -4.65 2.46
CA CYS A 102 -6.13 -5.28 1.70
C CYS A 102 -5.06 -5.84 2.64
N PHE A 103 -5.32 -6.99 3.27
CA PHE A 103 -4.42 -7.57 4.27
C PHE A 103 -3.19 -8.22 3.64
N GLY A 104 -2.03 -7.89 4.18
CA GLY A 104 -0.77 -8.60 3.96
C GLY A 104 -0.04 -8.84 5.28
N PRO A 105 1.12 -9.51 5.26
CA PRO A 105 1.93 -9.76 6.45
C PRO A 105 2.32 -8.45 7.16
N ALA A 106 2.12 -8.39 8.47
CA ALA A 106 2.59 -7.27 9.29
C ALA A 106 4.06 -7.43 9.68
N SER A 107 4.80 -6.33 9.79
CA SER A 107 6.14 -6.34 10.39
C SER A 107 6.05 -6.47 11.92
N GLN A 108 7.09 -7.02 12.54
CA GLN A 108 7.18 -7.24 13.99
C GLN A 108 7.40 -5.94 14.78
N LYS A 109 6.46 -5.00 14.71
CA LYS A 109 6.43 -3.80 15.56
C LYS A 109 5.46 -4.01 16.71
N LYS A 110 5.75 -3.38 17.86
CA LYS A 110 4.82 -3.31 19.00
C LYS A 110 3.53 -2.61 18.56
N ARG A 111 2.49 -3.40 18.31
CA ARG A 111 1.19 -2.95 17.80
C ARG A 111 0.08 -3.74 18.49
N PHE A 112 -1.11 -3.17 18.50
CA PHE A 112 -2.31 -3.78 19.06
C PHE A 112 -3.26 -4.20 17.95
N CYS A 113 -3.93 -5.33 18.16
CA CYS A 113 -5.01 -5.77 17.29
C CYS A 113 -6.23 -4.85 17.44
N CYS A 114 -6.72 -4.28 16.34
CA CYS A 114 -7.89 -3.40 16.34
C CYS A 114 -9.23 -4.12 16.60
N VAL A 115 -9.22 -5.45 16.70
CA VAL A 115 -10.41 -6.26 17.04
C VAL A 115 -10.38 -6.67 18.51
N CYS A 116 -9.34 -7.41 18.92
CA CYS A 116 -9.29 -7.95 20.29
C CYS A 116 -8.52 -7.07 21.29
N ARG A 117 -7.91 -5.96 20.82
CA ARG A 117 -7.13 -4.98 21.61
C ARG A 117 -5.87 -5.51 22.30
N LYS A 118 -5.52 -6.80 22.11
CA LYS A 118 -4.30 -7.40 22.64
C LYS A 118 -3.09 -7.07 21.75
N HIS A 119 -1.89 -7.20 22.33
CA HIS A 119 -0.63 -7.09 21.59
C HIS A 119 -0.55 -8.12 20.46
N LEU A 120 0.09 -7.73 19.36
CA LEU A 120 0.36 -8.57 18.19
C LEU A 120 1.68 -9.35 18.30
N GLU A 121 2.48 -9.11 19.36
CA GLU A 121 3.75 -9.82 19.58
C GLU A 121 3.54 -11.33 19.78
N GLY A 122 4.36 -12.16 19.13
CA GLY A 122 4.34 -13.62 19.29
C GLY A 122 3.21 -14.35 18.56
N SER A 123 2.49 -13.70 17.65
CA SER A 123 1.40 -14.31 16.86
C SER A 123 1.47 -13.88 15.40
N SER A 124 0.81 -14.63 14.49
CA SER A 124 0.65 -14.20 13.11
C SER A 124 -0.23 -12.95 13.05
N ALA A 125 0.33 -11.87 12.50
CA ALA A 125 -0.31 -10.56 12.42
C ALA A 125 -0.44 -10.10 10.97
N LEU A 126 -1.59 -9.54 10.65
CA LEU A 126 -1.91 -8.97 9.36
C LEU A 126 -2.05 -7.46 9.47
N ARG A 127 -1.65 -6.77 8.40
CA ARG A 127 -1.75 -5.32 8.25
C ARG A 127 -2.42 -4.99 6.93
N CYS A 128 -3.39 -4.09 6.94
CA CYS A 128 -3.94 -3.54 5.72
C CYS A 128 -2.91 -2.59 5.04
N GLU A 129 -2.61 -2.81 3.77
CA GLU A 129 -1.67 -1.97 3.00
C GLU A 129 -2.21 -0.54 2.71
N VAL A 130 -3.52 -0.33 2.81
CA VAL A 130 -4.16 0.95 2.45
C VAL A 130 -4.41 1.82 3.68
N CYS A 131 -5.00 1.27 4.75
CA CYS A 131 -5.41 2.04 5.93
C CYS A 131 -4.67 1.67 7.23
N GLU A 132 -3.62 0.83 7.15
CA GLU A 132 -2.83 0.39 8.31
C GLU A 132 -3.64 -0.22 9.46
N LEU A 133 -4.80 -0.83 9.18
CA LEU A 133 -5.48 -1.64 10.18
C LEU A 133 -4.59 -2.84 10.54
N HIS A 134 -4.27 -3.01 11.83
CA HIS A 134 -3.48 -4.13 12.32
C HIS A 134 -4.37 -5.11 13.10
N VAL A 135 -4.27 -6.39 12.79
CA VAL A 135 -5.08 -7.45 13.41
C VAL A 135 -4.27 -8.74 13.55
N HIS A 136 -4.62 -9.60 14.50
CA HIS A 136 -4.17 -11.00 14.44
C HIS A 136 -4.76 -11.67 13.19
N SER A 137 -4.09 -12.65 12.60
CA SER A 137 -4.65 -13.43 11.48
C SER A 137 -6.01 -14.01 11.83
N ASP A 138 -6.15 -14.54 13.05
CA ASP A 138 -7.39 -15.06 13.61
C ASP A 138 -8.48 -13.99 13.83
N CYS A 139 -8.09 -12.72 13.96
CA CYS A 139 -9.01 -11.61 14.13
C CYS A 139 -9.39 -10.95 12.80
N ALA A 140 -8.65 -11.19 11.71
CA ALA A 140 -8.87 -10.52 10.43
C ALA A 140 -10.29 -10.73 9.86
N PRO A 141 -10.90 -11.93 9.92
CA PRO A 141 -12.28 -12.11 9.50
C PRO A 141 -13.28 -11.25 10.28
N PHE A 142 -12.93 -10.80 11.49
CA PHE A 142 -13.75 -10.03 12.43
C PHE A 142 -13.48 -8.53 12.37
N SER A 143 -12.57 -8.12 11.47
CA SER A 143 -12.38 -6.70 11.18
C SER A 143 -13.63 -6.11 10.54
N VAL A 144 -13.88 -4.85 10.87
CA VAL A 144 -14.95 -4.07 10.26
C VAL A 144 -14.55 -3.73 8.83
N SER A 145 -15.41 -3.96 7.84
CA SER A 145 -15.15 -3.63 6.43
C SER A 145 -15.23 -2.12 6.16
N ASP A 146 -14.35 -1.35 6.78
CA ASP A 146 -14.30 0.12 6.73
C ASP A 146 -12.93 0.62 6.23
N CYS A 147 -12.35 -0.05 5.23
CA CYS A 147 -11.14 0.44 4.60
C CYS A 147 -11.39 1.80 3.91
N ARG A 148 -10.30 2.49 3.56
CA ARG A 148 -10.35 3.83 2.97
C ARG A 148 -11.10 3.83 1.63
N PHE A 149 -12.06 4.72 1.48
CA PHE A 149 -12.78 4.94 0.23
C PHE A 149 -11.91 5.71 -0.78
N CYS A 150 -11.27 5.01 -1.71
CA CYS A 150 -10.24 5.61 -2.60
C CYS A 150 -10.75 5.99 -4.00
N HIS A 151 -12.01 5.68 -4.35
CA HIS A 151 -12.60 5.90 -5.66
C HIS A 151 -14.13 5.80 -5.60
N GLN A 152 -14.81 6.39 -6.59
CA GLN A 152 -16.24 6.19 -6.87
C GLN A 152 -16.48 4.92 -7.68
N ASP A 153 -17.47 4.12 -7.28
CA ASP A 153 -17.95 2.95 -8.01
C ASP A 153 -19.23 3.35 -8.78
N GLY A 154 -19.06 3.94 -9.97
CA GLY A 154 -20.10 4.14 -11.02
C GLY A 154 -21.36 4.99 -10.74
N GLY A 155 -21.78 5.21 -9.49
CA GLY A 155 -23.14 5.68 -9.18
C GLY A 155 -23.31 6.79 -8.14
N GLN A 156 -22.27 7.15 -7.37
CA GLN A 156 -22.40 8.07 -6.25
C GLN A 156 -21.51 9.31 -6.41
N ASP A 157 -22.15 10.45 -6.63
CA ASP A 157 -21.53 11.75 -6.39
C ASP A 157 -21.55 12.01 -4.89
N ILE A 158 -20.36 12.17 -4.32
CA ILE A 158 -20.17 12.53 -2.91
C ILE A 158 -19.80 14.00 -2.89
N ASP A 159 -20.72 14.84 -2.42
CA ASP A 159 -20.52 16.30 -2.37
C ASP A 159 -19.57 16.72 -1.24
N THR A 160 -19.54 15.99 -0.13
CA THR A 160 -18.68 16.28 1.04
C THR A 160 -17.86 15.07 1.45
N TYR A 161 -16.54 15.23 1.52
CA TYR A 161 -15.62 14.16 1.87
C TYR A 161 -15.24 14.23 3.36
N GLN A 162 -15.60 13.21 4.13
CA GLN A 162 -15.44 13.20 5.60
C GLN A 162 -14.09 12.62 6.05
N HIS A 163 -13.70 12.93 7.29
CA HIS A 163 -12.55 12.28 7.93
C HIS A 163 -12.75 10.77 8.05
N HIS A 164 -11.75 10.01 7.60
CA HIS A 164 -11.69 8.56 7.80
C HIS A 164 -10.94 8.22 9.09
N TRP A 165 -11.64 8.10 10.21
CA TRP A 165 -11.03 7.87 11.52
C TRP A 165 -10.64 6.41 11.76
N ARG A 166 -9.42 6.19 12.27
CA ARG A 166 -8.90 4.89 12.70
C ARG A 166 -8.41 4.95 14.13
N GLU A 167 -8.74 3.94 14.92
CA GLU A 167 -8.34 3.85 16.33
C GLU A 167 -6.91 3.33 16.49
N GLY A 168 -6.11 4.03 17.31
CA GLY A 168 -4.87 3.58 17.90
C GLY A 168 -3.69 3.36 16.94
N ASN A 169 -2.68 2.64 17.42
CA ASN A 169 -1.42 2.35 16.71
C ASN A 169 -0.71 3.59 16.12
N MET A 170 -0.89 4.76 16.75
CA MET A 170 -0.27 6.01 16.34
C MET A 170 1.24 6.04 16.62
N SER A 171 1.93 7.02 16.05
CA SER A 171 3.32 7.31 16.39
C SER A 171 3.44 7.77 17.85
N SER A 172 4.57 7.47 18.48
CA SER A 172 4.87 7.95 19.82
C SER A 172 4.87 9.48 19.85
N GLY A 173 4.19 10.06 20.84
CA GLY A 173 4.10 11.51 21.00
C GLY A 173 3.05 12.19 20.12
N ALA A 174 2.14 11.43 19.47
CA ALA A 174 1.02 12.03 18.73
C ALA A 174 0.17 12.90 19.67
N ARG A 175 -0.15 14.12 19.23
CA ARG A 175 -0.89 15.12 20.02
C ARG A 175 -2.29 15.32 19.49
N CYS A 176 -3.25 15.45 20.39
CA CYS A 176 -4.63 15.73 20.02
C CYS A 176 -4.76 17.15 19.44
N GLU A 177 -5.41 17.28 18.29
CA GLU A 177 -5.63 18.60 17.66
C GLU A 177 -6.47 19.54 18.54
N VAL A 178 -7.42 18.98 19.29
CA VAL A 178 -8.35 19.76 20.13
C VAL A 178 -7.68 20.23 21.42
N CYS A 179 -7.13 19.31 22.24
CA CYS A 179 -6.62 19.66 23.57
C CYS A 179 -5.09 19.79 23.65
N ARG A 180 -4.36 19.52 22.55
CA ARG A 180 -2.90 19.58 22.43
C ARG A 180 -2.09 18.61 23.32
N ARG A 181 -2.76 17.80 24.15
CA ARG A 181 -2.13 16.74 24.96
C ARG A 181 -1.85 15.49 24.13
N THR A 182 -0.91 14.67 24.59
CA THR A 182 -0.60 13.37 23.97
C THR A 182 -1.84 12.48 23.94
N CYS A 183 -2.14 11.92 22.77
CA CYS A 183 -3.24 10.98 22.57
C CYS A 183 -2.78 9.59 22.10
N SER A 184 -1.49 9.41 21.85
CA SER A 184 -0.87 8.09 21.63
C SER A 184 -0.62 7.35 22.94
N SER A 185 -0.70 6.01 22.90
CA SER A 185 -0.25 5.13 23.99
C SER A 185 0.60 3.98 23.46
N SER A 186 1.64 3.61 24.19
CA SER A 186 2.47 2.42 23.97
C SER A 186 1.89 1.16 24.63
N ASP A 187 0.98 1.34 25.59
CA ASP A 187 0.54 0.30 26.51
C ASP A 187 -0.87 -0.22 26.21
N VAL A 188 -1.67 0.57 25.48
CA VAL A 188 -3.02 0.20 25.03
C VAL A 188 -3.33 0.78 23.65
N LEU A 189 -4.29 0.16 22.96
CA LEU A 189 -4.89 0.73 21.76
C LEU A 189 -5.76 1.94 22.15
N ALA A 190 -5.27 3.15 21.90
CA ALA A 190 -5.96 4.38 22.27
C ALA A 190 -5.75 5.52 21.27
N GLY A 191 -6.72 6.43 21.23
CA GLY A 191 -6.76 7.63 20.37
C GLY A 191 -7.17 7.34 18.92
N MET A 192 -7.34 8.39 18.13
CA MET A 192 -7.90 8.37 16.78
C MET A 192 -6.98 9.11 15.82
N ARG A 193 -6.82 8.58 14.60
CA ARG A 193 -6.10 9.23 13.49
C ARG A 193 -6.99 9.28 12.26
N CYS A 194 -7.03 10.41 11.57
CA CYS A 194 -7.62 10.46 10.24
C CYS A 194 -6.65 9.88 9.21
N GLU A 195 -7.09 8.90 8.43
CA GLU A 195 -6.27 8.22 7.41
C GLU A 195 -5.97 9.07 6.17
N TRP A 196 -6.60 10.23 6.03
CA TRP A 196 -6.36 11.15 4.91
C TRP A 196 -5.49 12.34 5.32
N CYS A 197 -5.98 13.19 6.24
CA CYS A 197 -5.24 14.38 6.65
C CYS A 197 -4.18 14.13 7.74
N GLY A 198 -4.18 12.94 8.36
CA GLY A 198 -3.22 12.57 9.42
C GLY A 198 -3.49 13.20 10.79
N ILE A 199 -4.52 14.04 10.94
CA ILE A 199 -4.89 14.65 12.23
C ILE A 199 -5.14 13.56 13.27
N THR A 200 -4.63 13.77 14.47
CA THR A 200 -4.82 12.88 15.62
C THR A 200 -5.67 13.53 16.71
N ALA A 201 -6.48 12.73 17.40
CA ALA A 201 -7.32 13.20 18.49
C ALA A 201 -7.54 12.10 19.54
N HIS A 202 -7.91 12.47 20.77
CA HIS A 202 -8.47 11.48 21.72
C HIS A 202 -9.81 10.96 21.20
N ALA A 203 -10.19 9.74 21.62
CA ALA A 203 -11.49 9.16 21.28
C ALA A 203 -12.69 9.99 21.79
N SER A 204 -12.49 10.82 22.82
CA SER A 204 -13.49 11.78 23.31
C SER A 204 -13.44 13.14 22.60
N CYS A 205 -12.34 13.47 21.92
CA CYS A 205 -12.13 14.78 21.30
C CYS A 205 -12.47 14.81 19.81
N TYR A 206 -12.36 13.69 19.09
CA TYR A 206 -12.51 13.71 17.62
C TYR A 206 -13.88 14.20 17.14
N ILE A 207 -14.94 14.03 17.95
CA ILE A 207 -16.29 14.51 17.65
C ILE A 207 -16.42 16.04 17.62
N ILE A 208 -15.44 16.76 18.17
CA ILE A 208 -15.38 18.23 18.16
C ILE A 208 -14.77 18.73 16.84
N ILE A 209 -14.02 17.88 16.14
CA ILE A 209 -13.40 18.21 14.86
C ILE A 209 -14.51 18.25 13.80
N PRO A 210 -14.54 19.28 12.92
CA PRO A 210 -15.47 19.34 11.80
C PRO A 210 -15.46 18.02 11.00
N PRO A 211 -16.61 17.56 10.49
CA PRO A 211 -16.67 16.28 9.79
C PRO A 211 -15.91 16.31 8.46
N GLU A 212 -15.76 17.46 7.80
CA GLU A 212 -15.10 17.60 6.50
C GLU A 212 -13.56 17.49 6.59
N CYS A 213 -12.98 16.61 5.78
CA CYS A 213 -11.54 16.41 5.72
C CYS A 213 -10.90 17.30 4.66
N SER A 214 -9.92 18.12 5.06
CA SER A 214 -9.12 18.95 4.15
C SER A 214 -7.97 18.22 3.46
N MET A 215 -7.83 16.90 3.62
CA MET A 215 -6.68 16.11 3.14
C MET A 215 -5.30 16.54 3.70
N GLY A 216 -5.25 17.54 4.59
CA GLY A 216 -4.05 17.97 5.30
C GLY A 216 -3.00 18.61 4.37
N ARG A 217 -1.73 18.59 4.80
CA ARG A 217 -0.63 19.24 4.06
C ARG A 217 -0.35 18.63 2.68
N LEU A 218 -0.80 17.39 2.44
CA LEU A 218 -0.59 16.69 1.17
C LEU A 218 -1.74 16.88 0.19
N GLN A 219 -2.72 17.74 0.48
CA GLN A 219 -3.94 17.92 -0.32
C GLN A 219 -3.68 18.13 -1.82
N ASN A 220 -2.63 18.88 -2.17
CA ASN A 220 -2.31 19.20 -3.57
C ASN A 220 -1.75 17.99 -4.32
N MET A 221 -1.10 17.07 -3.60
CA MET A 221 -0.46 15.86 -4.13
C MET A 221 -1.39 14.65 -4.12
N ILE A 222 -2.45 14.67 -3.31
CA ILE A 222 -3.40 13.55 -3.19
C ILE A 222 -4.40 13.60 -4.34
N LEU A 223 -4.43 12.54 -5.15
CA LEU A 223 -5.54 12.29 -6.07
C LEU A 223 -6.83 12.03 -5.27
N HIS A 224 -7.67 13.05 -5.18
CA HIS A 224 -8.86 13.02 -4.33
C HIS A 224 -9.82 11.90 -4.77
N PRO A 225 -10.38 11.08 -3.86
CA PRO A 225 -11.24 9.94 -4.25
C PRO A 225 -12.46 10.31 -5.10
N SER A 226 -12.96 11.55 -4.98
CA SER A 226 -14.09 12.02 -5.81
C SER A 226 -13.76 12.17 -7.30
N CYS A 227 -12.47 12.28 -7.66
CA CYS A 227 -12.03 12.37 -9.05
C CYS A 227 -11.56 11.04 -9.62
N VAL A 228 -11.62 9.94 -8.85
CA VAL A 228 -11.21 8.62 -9.32
C VAL A 228 -12.43 7.73 -9.48
N ARG A 229 -12.61 7.14 -10.65
CA ARG A 229 -13.68 6.18 -10.94
C ARG A 229 -13.11 4.82 -11.30
N ILE A 230 -13.73 3.77 -10.79
CA ILE A 230 -13.43 2.39 -11.19
C ILE A 230 -14.70 1.56 -10.99
N CYS A 231 -15.09 0.80 -12.00
CA CYS A 231 -16.21 -0.12 -11.92
C CYS A 231 -15.70 -1.44 -11.35
N SER A 232 -15.97 -1.72 -10.07
CA SER A 232 -15.24 -2.77 -9.33
C SER A 232 -16.05 -3.98 -8.86
N ARG A 233 -17.32 -4.12 -9.29
CA ARG A 233 -18.29 -5.08 -8.73
C ARG A 233 -17.78 -6.52 -8.57
N ASN A 234 -17.04 -7.05 -9.55
CA ASN A 234 -16.50 -8.42 -9.53
C ASN A 234 -15.01 -8.50 -9.12
N PHE A 235 -14.36 -7.37 -8.86
CA PHE A 235 -12.93 -7.35 -8.56
C PHE A 235 -12.67 -7.17 -7.06
N SER A 236 -11.76 -7.99 -6.51
CA SER A 236 -11.26 -7.78 -5.15
C SER A 236 -10.63 -6.38 -5.03
N LYS A 237 -10.66 -5.78 -3.82
CA LYS A 237 -9.98 -4.49 -3.61
C LYS A 237 -8.46 -4.59 -3.79
N MET A 238 -7.88 -5.78 -3.59
CA MET A 238 -6.48 -6.07 -3.94
C MET A 238 -6.24 -5.89 -5.44
N HIS A 239 -7.09 -6.49 -6.28
CA HIS A 239 -7.02 -6.31 -7.75
C HIS A 239 -7.19 -4.84 -8.16
N CYS A 240 -8.15 -4.13 -7.57
CA CYS A 240 -8.42 -2.73 -7.87
C CYS A 240 -7.23 -1.80 -7.55
N TYR A 241 -6.52 -2.07 -6.45
CA TYR A 241 -5.36 -1.29 -6.01
C TYR A 241 -4.04 -1.86 -6.52
N ARG A 242 -4.08 -2.89 -7.37
CA ARG A 242 -2.90 -3.57 -7.94
C ARG A 242 -1.94 -4.04 -6.85
N ILE A 243 -2.50 -4.60 -5.78
CA ILE A 243 -1.74 -5.20 -4.68
C ILE A 243 -1.66 -6.70 -4.95
N SER A 244 -0.45 -7.24 -5.01
CA SER A 244 -0.24 -8.67 -5.22
C SER A 244 -0.85 -9.49 -4.08
N GLU A 245 -1.62 -10.51 -4.42
CA GLU A 245 -2.09 -11.50 -3.46
C GLU A 245 -0.92 -12.46 -3.15
N ASN A 246 -0.34 -12.38 -1.95
CA ASN A 246 0.66 -13.35 -1.54
C ASN A 246 -0.06 -14.69 -1.29
N SER A 247 0.26 -15.72 -2.09
CA SER A 247 -0.21 -17.11 -1.93
C SER A 247 0.40 -17.80 -0.70
N GLN A 248 0.27 -17.19 0.48
CA GLN A 248 0.59 -17.81 1.78
C GLN A 248 -0.68 -18.05 2.60
N HIS A 249 -1.78 -18.39 1.93
CA HIS A 249 -2.86 -19.15 2.56
C HIS A 249 -2.59 -20.65 2.35
N SER A 250 -1.46 -21.14 2.88
CA SER A 250 -1.24 -22.56 3.06
C SER A 250 -1.01 -22.85 4.54
N GLU A 251 -1.97 -23.58 5.10
CA GLU A 251 -1.86 -24.38 6.33
C GLU A 251 -1.32 -23.69 7.59
N MET A 252 -2.21 -23.02 8.33
CA MET A 252 -1.94 -22.66 9.73
C MET A 252 -1.96 -23.93 10.59
N GLY A 253 -0.78 -24.48 10.84
CA GLY A 253 -0.54 -25.44 11.91
C GLY A 253 -0.81 -24.82 13.28
N ASN A 254 -1.79 -25.35 14.00
CA ASN A 254 -2.11 -24.97 15.37
C ASN A 254 -1.05 -25.52 16.34
N ALA A 255 -0.09 -24.68 16.75
CA ALA A 255 0.86 -25.04 17.81
C ALA A 255 0.70 -24.10 19.02
N TRP A 256 -0.09 -24.50 20.02
CA TRP A 256 0.00 -23.95 21.39
C TRP A 256 -0.27 -25.02 22.46
N THR A 257 0.46 -24.86 23.56
CA THR A 257 0.63 -25.77 24.70
C THR A 257 -0.66 -26.07 25.48
N ARG A 258 -0.95 -27.37 25.67
CA ARG A 258 -2.02 -27.89 26.54
C ARG A 258 -1.75 -27.50 28.00
N SER A 259 -2.71 -26.83 28.62
CA SER A 259 -2.83 -26.69 30.08
C SER A 259 -3.81 -27.75 30.58
N ASP A 260 -3.40 -28.57 31.55
CA ASP A 260 -4.08 -29.82 31.97
C ASP A 260 -5.46 -29.67 32.64
N CYS A 261 -5.99 -28.44 32.78
CA CYS A 261 -7.21 -28.17 33.54
C CYS A 261 -8.42 -27.69 32.71
N LYS A 262 -8.29 -27.52 31.38
CA LYS A 262 -9.36 -26.99 30.51
C LYS A 262 -9.65 -27.94 29.34
N GLN A 263 -10.93 -28.17 29.04
CA GLN A 263 -11.37 -28.82 27.81
C GLN A 263 -11.41 -27.77 26.69
N THR A 264 -11.02 -28.16 25.47
CA THR A 264 -11.07 -27.27 24.31
C THR A 264 -12.03 -27.85 23.29
N LEU A 265 -13.02 -27.07 22.89
CA LEU A 265 -14.04 -27.44 21.91
C LEU A 265 -13.74 -26.77 20.58
N LYS A 266 -13.93 -27.48 19.45
CA LYS A 266 -13.99 -26.85 18.12
C LYS A 266 -15.42 -26.37 17.90
N VAL A 267 -15.61 -25.07 17.70
CA VAL A 267 -16.91 -24.46 17.47
C VAL A 267 -16.93 -23.81 16.09
N PHE A 268 -17.98 -24.07 15.33
CA PHE A 268 -18.30 -23.44 14.04
C PHE A 268 -19.48 -22.49 14.24
N ASP A 269 -19.54 -21.37 13.51
CA ASP A 269 -20.64 -20.40 13.60
C ASP A 269 -21.73 -20.59 12.53
N GLY A 270 -21.77 -21.77 11.89
CA GLY A 270 -22.78 -22.15 10.91
C GLY A 270 -22.30 -23.25 9.97
N ASP A 271 -23.15 -23.69 9.05
CA ASP A 271 -22.87 -24.84 8.18
C ASP A 271 -21.81 -24.53 7.11
N ASP A 272 -21.78 -23.31 6.56
CA ASP A 272 -20.72 -22.89 5.61
C ASP A 272 -19.34 -22.89 6.27
N ALA A 273 -19.25 -22.41 7.52
CA ALA A 273 -18.02 -22.45 8.29
C ALA A 273 -17.57 -23.89 8.57
N ALA A 274 -18.52 -24.79 8.85
CA ALA A 274 -18.25 -26.22 8.99
C ALA A 274 -17.75 -26.85 7.68
N LYS A 275 -18.40 -26.54 6.54
CA LYS A 275 -17.99 -27.01 5.20
C LYS A 275 -16.60 -26.53 4.82
N ARG A 276 -16.26 -25.28 5.12
CA ARG A 276 -14.93 -24.69 4.86
C ARG A 276 -13.89 -25.02 5.93
N ASN A 277 -14.25 -25.83 6.93
CA ASN A 277 -13.43 -26.18 8.08
C ASN A 277 -12.86 -24.94 8.84
N GLN A 278 -13.65 -23.87 8.95
CA GLN A 278 -13.31 -22.65 9.66
C GLN A 278 -13.93 -22.67 11.06
N PHE A 279 -13.14 -23.06 12.07
CA PHE A 279 -13.59 -23.16 13.47
C PHE A 279 -12.81 -22.24 14.41
N ARG A 280 -13.39 -21.99 15.58
CA ARG A 280 -12.75 -21.40 16.75
C ARG A 280 -12.54 -22.47 17.81
N LEU A 281 -11.40 -22.44 18.48
CA LEU A 281 -11.17 -23.23 19.68
C LEU A 281 -11.70 -22.47 20.90
N VAL A 282 -12.65 -23.06 21.62
CA VAL A 282 -13.24 -22.50 22.83
C VAL A 282 -12.76 -23.32 24.02
N SER A 283 -11.94 -22.71 24.88
CA SER A 283 -11.43 -23.37 26.09
C SER A 283 -12.35 -23.12 27.29
N ILE A 284 -12.91 -24.19 27.83
CA ILE A 284 -13.81 -24.17 28.98
C ILE A 284 -13.28 -25.06 30.13
N PRO A 285 -13.49 -24.69 31.40
CA PRO A 285 -13.35 -25.61 32.52
C PRO A 285 -14.19 -26.90 32.33
N ARG A 286 -13.68 -28.06 32.78
CA ARG A 286 -14.30 -29.39 32.55
C ARG A 286 -15.68 -29.62 33.22
N ILE A 287 -16.13 -28.74 34.10
CA ILE A 287 -17.39 -28.88 34.86
C ILE A 287 -18.20 -27.59 34.68
N ILE A 288 -18.97 -27.50 33.60
CA ILE A 288 -19.73 -26.29 33.24
C ILE A 288 -21.11 -26.66 32.68
N LYS A 289 -22.10 -25.78 32.93
CA LYS A 289 -23.45 -25.85 32.33
C LYS A 289 -23.41 -25.43 30.86
N ASN A 290 -24.24 -26.04 30.01
CA ASN A 290 -24.33 -25.73 28.57
C ASN A 290 -24.40 -24.23 28.24
N GLU A 291 -25.07 -23.43 29.09
CA GLU A 291 -25.22 -21.98 28.92
C GLU A 291 -23.88 -21.22 28.92
N GLU A 292 -22.90 -21.59 29.77
CA GLU A 292 -21.60 -20.90 29.79
C GLU A 292 -20.74 -21.30 28.59
N VAL A 293 -20.98 -22.49 28.01
CA VAL A 293 -20.31 -22.94 26.77
C VAL A 293 -20.85 -22.18 25.56
N VAL A 294 -22.17 -21.99 25.47
CA VAL A 294 -22.81 -21.13 24.47
C VAL A 294 -22.30 -19.69 24.60
N GLU A 295 -22.25 -19.15 25.82
CA GLU A 295 -21.72 -17.81 26.07
C GLU A 295 -20.25 -17.67 25.64
N ALA A 296 -19.39 -18.64 25.98
CA ALA A 296 -17.99 -18.65 25.55
C ALA A 296 -17.86 -18.75 24.02
N SER A 297 -18.80 -19.45 23.36
CA SER A 297 -18.84 -19.62 21.91
C SER A 297 -19.26 -18.33 21.20
N LEU A 298 -20.33 -17.68 21.66
CA LEU A 298 -20.76 -16.36 21.17
C LEU A 298 -19.62 -15.33 21.28
N ARG A 299 -18.90 -15.31 22.41
CA ARG A 299 -17.73 -14.44 22.59
C ARG A 299 -16.60 -14.75 21.60
N ALA A 300 -16.31 -16.02 21.32
CA ALA A 300 -15.27 -16.42 20.37
C ALA A 300 -15.56 -15.94 18.93
N PHE A 301 -16.83 -15.74 18.61
CA PHE A 301 -17.31 -15.20 17.33
C PHE A 301 -17.71 -13.72 17.38
N TYR A 302 -17.46 -13.02 18.49
CA TYR A 302 -17.82 -11.61 18.68
C TYR A 302 -19.32 -11.32 18.51
N ILE A 303 -20.18 -12.28 18.88
CA ILE A 303 -21.63 -12.14 18.91
C ILE A 303 -22.04 -11.66 20.32
N SER A 304 -22.80 -10.56 20.40
CA SER A 304 -23.21 -9.93 21.67
C SER A 304 -24.65 -10.27 22.09
N ASP A 305 -25.28 -11.20 21.39
CA ASP A 305 -26.67 -11.60 21.61
C ASP A 305 -26.81 -12.41 22.90
N GLU A 306 -28.03 -12.51 23.44
CA GLU A 306 -28.26 -13.21 24.71
C GLU A 306 -28.07 -14.73 24.53
N PRO A 307 -27.27 -15.40 25.38
CA PRO A 307 -26.99 -16.85 25.24
C PRO A 307 -28.23 -17.74 25.21
N GLN A 308 -29.34 -17.26 25.77
CA GLN A 308 -30.62 -17.98 25.81
C GLN A 308 -31.23 -18.19 24.43
N ASP A 309 -30.89 -17.34 23.46
CA ASP A 309 -31.36 -17.41 22.07
C ASP A 309 -30.56 -18.41 21.21
N TYR A 310 -29.54 -19.06 21.77
CA TYR A 310 -28.62 -19.91 21.02
C TYR A 310 -28.47 -21.29 21.64
N GLU A 311 -28.02 -22.23 20.82
CA GLU A 311 -27.66 -23.58 21.23
C GLU A 311 -26.44 -24.09 20.47
N LEU A 312 -25.78 -25.10 21.03
CA LEU A 312 -24.68 -25.81 20.39
C LEU A 312 -25.16 -27.20 20.01
N GLN A 313 -24.99 -27.55 18.73
CA GLN A 313 -25.32 -28.87 18.20
C GLN A 313 -24.05 -29.63 17.85
N SER A 314 -23.96 -30.92 18.22
CA SER A 314 -22.82 -31.76 17.87
C SER A 314 -22.75 -31.97 16.35
N TYR A 315 -21.59 -31.70 15.75
CA TYR A 315 -21.36 -31.90 14.32
C TYR A 315 -20.79 -33.30 14.07
N SER A 316 -21.46 -34.11 13.24
CA SER A 316 -20.93 -35.35 12.68
C SER A 316 -20.84 -35.21 11.15
N GLN A 317 -19.67 -35.52 10.57
CA GLN A 317 -19.41 -35.36 9.12
C GLN A 317 -20.27 -36.25 8.20
N GLN A 318 -21.19 -37.06 8.73
CA GLN A 318 -21.98 -38.04 7.98
C GLN A 318 -23.26 -37.47 7.33
N GLY A 319 -23.67 -36.24 7.64
CA GLY A 319 -24.99 -35.70 7.23
C GLY A 319 -25.06 -34.87 5.94
N LEU A 320 -23.95 -34.65 5.21
CA LEU A 320 -23.94 -33.75 4.05
C LEU A 320 -23.77 -34.44 2.68
N PHE A 321 -23.59 -35.77 2.65
CA PHE A 321 -23.53 -36.51 1.37
C PHE A 321 -24.90 -36.72 0.70
N THR A 322 -26.01 -36.29 1.32
CA THR A 322 -27.37 -36.51 0.79
C THR A 322 -27.93 -35.36 -0.04
N ASP A 323 -27.35 -34.16 -0.02
CA ASP A 323 -27.88 -33.02 -0.80
C ASP A 323 -27.04 -32.65 -2.04
N ASP A 324 -25.94 -33.36 -2.30
CA ASP A 324 -25.02 -33.10 -3.43
C ASP A 324 -25.32 -33.98 -4.68
N ILE A 325 -26.58 -34.14 -5.09
CA ILE A 325 -26.93 -34.73 -6.40
C ILE A 325 -27.31 -33.64 -7.40
N ILE A 326 -26.42 -32.68 -7.67
CA ILE A 326 -26.25 -32.08 -9.00
C ILE A 326 -24.76 -31.73 -9.15
N ASN A 327 -24.07 -32.42 -10.07
CA ASN A 327 -22.67 -32.26 -10.47
C ASN A 327 -21.60 -33.03 -9.67
N ARG A 328 -21.49 -34.34 -9.94
CA ARG A 328 -20.21 -35.00 -10.28
C ARG A 328 -20.43 -36.44 -10.76
N ASN A 329 -20.05 -36.72 -12.00
CA ASN A 329 -19.84 -38.08 -12.51
C ASN A 329 -18.53 -38.62 -11.92
N GLY A 330 -18.63 -39.56 -10.98
CA GLY A 330 -17.48 -40.29 -10.42
C GLY A 330 -17.97 -41.37 -9.46
N THR A 331 -17.54 -42.61 -9.69
CA THR A 331 -17.98 -43.84 -8.99
C THR A 331 -17.67 -43.84 -7.48
N PRO A 332 -18.54 -44.42 -6.63
CA PRO A 332 -18.35 -44.43 -5.18
C PRO A 332 -17.56 -45.66 -4.71
N ASP A 333 -16.42 -45.44 -4.05
CA ASP A 333 -15.73 -46.48 -3.29
C ASP A 333 -16.14 -46.43 -1.81
N ASN A 334 -16.82 -47.49 -1.36
CA ASN A 334 -17.27 -47.69 0.01
C ASN A 334 -16.20 -48.43 0.84
N LYS A 335 -15.63 -47.78 1.86
CA LYS A 335 -15.12 -48.47 3.07
C LYS A 335 -15.33 -47.61 4.33
N PRO A 336 -16.01 -48.12 5.37
CA PRO A 336 -16.17 -47.43 6.65
C PRO A 336 -15.02 -47.79 7.59
N ILE A 337 -14.37 -46.79 8.19
CA ILE A 337 -13.31 -47.00 9.19
C ILE A 337 -13.58 -46.10 10.41
N PHE A 338 -13.76 -46.77 11.55
CA PHE A 338 -13.86 -46.34 12.96
C PHE A 338 -15.16 -45.69 13.49
N LYS A 339 -15.82 -46.48 14.37
CA LYS A 339 -16.73 -46.09 15.45
C LYS A 339 -15.93 -45.58 16.66
N ASP A 340 -16.60 -44.76 17.46
CA ASP A 340 -16.32 -44.34 18.85
C ASP A 340 -15.26 -43.23 19.06
N ASN A 341 -15.70 -41.98 18.86
CA ASN A 341 -15.31 -40.85 19.69
C ASN A 341 -16.43 -39.80 19.66
N VAL A 342 -16.88 -39.34 20.83
CA VAL A 342 -17.79 -38.18 20.96
C VAL A 342 -17.17 -37.01 20.19
N SER A 343 -17.88 -36.43 19.22
CA SER A 343 -17.28 -35.43 18.35
C SER A 343 -16.95 -34.15 19.14
N ASP A 344 -15.67 -33.79 19.18
CA ASP A 344 -15.14 -32.54 19.79
C ASP A 344 -15.52 -31.27 18.98
N SER A 345 -16.50 -31.37 18.08
CA SER A 345 -16.88 -30.38 17.08
C SER A 345 -18.36 -30.01 17.24
N TRP A 346 -18.63 -28.72 17.40
CA TRP A 346 -19.95 -28.16 17.68
C TRP A 346 -20.30 -27.05 16.70
N VAL A 347 -21.56 -26.94 16.28
CA VAL A 347 -22.07 -25.80 15.50
C VAL A 347 -22.94 -24.95 16.40
N LEU A 348 -22.62 -23.66 16.49
CA LEU A 348 -23.46 -22.66 17.14
C LEU A 348 -24.65 -22.33 16.24
N ARG A 349 -25.87 -22.42 16.78
CA ARG A 349 -27.11 -22.11 16.08
C ARG A 349 -27.98 -21.15 16.87
N SER A 350 -28.68 -20.27 16.16
CA SER A 350 -29.80 -19.52 16.73
C SER A 350 -30.98 -20.47 16.95
N LYS A 351 -31.68 -20.32 18.06
CA LYS A 351 -32.95 -21.00 18.27
C LYS A 351 -33.98 -20.42 17.29
N PRO A 352 -34.85 -21.26 16.71
CA PRO A 352 -35.83 -20.80 15.73
C PRO A 352 -36.75 -19.75 16.34
N LYS A 353 -36.76 -18.55 15.75
CA LYS A 353 -37.71 -17.48 16.05
C LYS A 353 -38.90 -17.60 15.09
N GLU A 354 -40.12 -17.30 15.54
CA GLU A 354 -41.30 -17.33 14.66
C GLU A 354 -41.25 -16.24 13.59
N THR A 355 -40.58 -15.13 13.91
CA THR A 355 -40.38 -13.98 13.03
C THR A 355 -39.00 -13.36 13.24
N GLU A 356 -38.45 -12.77 12.19
CA GLU A 356 -37.20 -12.00 12.19
C GLU A 356 -37.42 -10.61 11.58
N VAL A 357 -36.61 -9.62 11.98
CA VAL A 357 -36.70 -8.26 11.45
C VAL A 357 -35.63 -8.04 10.39
N VAL A 358 -36.05 -7.84 9.14
CA VAL A 358 -35.20 -7.48 8.02
C VAL A 358 -35.12 -5.96 7.92
N LYS A 359 -33.91 -5.40 8.04
CA LYS A 359 -33.65 -3.96 7.88
C LYS A 359 -33.25 -3.63 6.44
N ILE A 360 -33.81 -2.56 5.89
CA ILE A 360 -33.64 -2.18 4.49
C ILE A 360 -33.08 -0.77 4.38
N TYR A 361 -32.09 -0.61 3.52
CA TYR A 361 -31.31 0.61 3.36
C TYR A 361 -31.42 1.14 1.92
N SER A 362 -31.43 2.47 1.76
CA SER A 362 -31.39 3.11 0.44
C SER A 362 -29.94 3.29 0.01
N SER A 363 -29.62 2.88 -1.22
CA SER A 363 -28.30 3.13 -1.81
C SER A 363 -28.01 4.63 -2.01
N SER A 364 -29.06 5.47 -2.15
CA SER A 364 -28.94 6.90 -2.48
C SER A 364 -28.71 7.82 -1.28
N ARG A 365 -29.21 7.46 -0.09
CA ARG A 365 -29.18 8.35 1.11
C ARG A 365 -28.40 7.79 2.29
N LYS A 366 -27.84 6.57 2.22
CA LYS A 366 -26.99 5.96 3.27
C LYS A 366 -27.64 5.94 4.68
N VAL A 367 -28.97 5.84 4.75
CA VAL A 367 -29.76 5.79 5.98
C VAL A 367 -30.72 4.60 5.92
N GLU A 368 -31.02 3.99 7.07
CA GLU A 368 -32.07 2.96 7.23
C GLU A 368 -33.41 3.54 6.78
N VAL A 369 -34.06 2.89 5.82
CA VAL A 369 -35.30 3.40 5.21
C VAL A 369 -36.52 2.83 5.92
N THR A 370 -36.50 1.53 6.21
CA THR A 370 -37.58 0.82 6.91
C THR A 370 -37.09 -0.54 7.41
N SER A 371 -37.85 -1.13 8.34
CA SER A 371 -37.72 -2.53 8.76
C SER A 371 -39.00 -3.30 8.44
N VAL A 372 -38.88 -4.60 8.15
CA VAL A 372 -40.01 -5.51 7.89
C VAL A 372 -39.84 -6.78 8.70
N THR A 373 -40.95 -7.29 9.24
CA THR A 373 -40.97 -8.56 9.96
C THR A 373 -41.22 -9.70 8.98
N ALA A 374 -40.25 -10.59 8.82
CA ALA A 374 -40.33 -11.78 7.96
C ALA A 374 -40.54 -13.03 8.82
N GLY A 375 -41.50 -13.88 8.44
CA GLY A 375 -41.74 -15.19 9.03
C GLY A 375 -41.36 -16.32 8.08
N LYS A 376 -41.56 -17.58 8.49
CA LYS A 376 -41.25 -18.78 7.69
C LYS A 376 -41.98 -18.85 6.33
N SER A 377 -43.11 -18.14 6.19
CA SER A 377 -43.91 -18.07 4.96
C SER A 377 -43.65 -16.81 4.11
N SER A 378 -42.75 -15.92 4.56
CA SER A 378 -42.43 -14.70 3.83
C SER A 378 -41.54 -15.00 2.62
N THR A 379 -41.93 -14.52 1.44
CA THR A 379 -41.13 -14.59 0.22
C THR A 379 -40.46 -13.25 -0.09
N VAL A 380 -39.42 -13.26 -0.92
CA VAL A 380 -38.76 -12.06 -1.45
C VAL A 380 -39.79 -11.07 -2.01
N ASP A 381 -40.72 -11.59 -2.81
CA ASP A 381 -41.79 -10.82 -3.44
C ASP A 381 -42.75 -10.21 -2.40
N SER A 382 -43.12 -10.95 -1.34
CA SER A 382 -43.96 -10.40 -0.26
C SER A 382 -43.26 -9.27 0.52
N ILE A 383 -41.95 -9.41 0.76
CA ILE A 383 -41.15 -8.39 1.45
C ILE A 383 -41.00 -7.17 0.55
N LEU A 384 -40.66 -7.36 -0.73
CA LEU A 384 -40.55 -6.25 -1.68
C LEU A 384 -41.87 -5.51 -1.86
N LYS A 385 -43.02 -6.20 -1.93
CA LYS A 385 -44.34 -5.58 -2.00
C LYS A 385 -44.70 -4.76 -0.77
N GLU A 386 -44.24 -5.14 0.42
CA GLU A 386 -44.44 -4.36 1.65
C GLU A 386 -43.53 -3.11 1.69
N VAL A 387 -42.33 -3.24 1.15
CA VAL A 387 -41.26 -2.23 1.27
C VAL A 387 -41.35 -1.16 0.21
N LEU A 388 -41.62 -1.54 -1.04
CA LEU A 388 -41.65 -0.64 -2.19
C LEU A 388 -42.65 0.52 -2.02
N PRO A 389 -43.85 0.37 -1.44
CA PRO A 389 -44.75 1.50 -1.18
C PRO A 389 -44.21 2.49 -0.15
N ARG A 390 -43.33 2.04 0.76
CA ARG A 390 -42.72 2.87 1.82
C ARG A 390 -41.49 3.64 1.31
N ILE A 391 -41.03 3.34 0.09
CA ILE A 391 -39.89 3.97 -0.57
C ILE A 391 -40.43 4.59 -1.85
N GLU A 392 -40.59 5.91 -1.92
CA GLU A 392 -41.33 6.65 -2.99
C GLU A 392 -40.79 6.51 -4.44
N LYS A 393 -40.46 5.32 -4.96
CA LYS A 393 -40.08 5.07 -6.36
C LYS A 393 -40.46 3.67 -6.84
N GLN A 394 -41.07 3.61 -8.03
CA GLN A 394 -41.55 2.38 -8.68
C GLN A 394 -40.44 1.66 -9.47
N VAL A 395 -40.63 0.33 -9.52
CA VAL A 395 -40.00 -0.70 -10.38
C VAL A 395 -38.67 -1.29 -9.88
N VAL A 396 -38.72 -2.59 -9.55
CA VAL A 396 -37.56 -3.48 -9.38
C VAL A 396 -37.79 -4.75 -10.21
N SER A 397 -36.78 -5.18 -10.97
CA SER A 397 -36.75 -6.49 -11.63
C SER A 397 -36.29 -7.57 -10.64
N ASN A 398 -36.95 -8.72 -10.64
CA ASN A 398 -36.72 -9.87 -9.75
C ASN A 398 -35.22 -10.20 -9.58
N SER A 399 -34.73 -10.07 -8.35
CA SER A 399 -33.48 -10.69 -7.92
C SER A 399 -33.79 -11.71 -6.82
N GLU A 400 -33.38 -12.96 -7.01
CA GLU A 400 -33.51 -14.03 -6.03
C GLU A 400 -32.73 -13.68 -4.74
N LEU A 401 -33.42 -13.58 -3.60
CA LEU A 401 -32.74 -13.69 -2.31
C LEU A 401 -32.48 -15.17 -2.08
N VAL A 402 -31.24 -15.60 -2.32
CA VAL A 402 -30.82 -16.93 -1.92
C VAL A 402 -30.68 -16.95 -0.40
N THR A 403 -31.63 -17.57 0.28
CA THR A 403 -31.54 -17.90 1.71
C THR A 403 -30.47 -18.97 1.88
N PHE A 404 -29.23 -18.55 2.11
CA PHE A 404 -28.17 -19.46 2.50
C PHE A 404 -28.28 -19.76 3.99
N GLN A 405 -28.31 -21.05 4.36
CA GLN A 405 -27.98 -21.53 5.70
C GLN A 405 -26.49 -21.24 5.98
N THR A 406 -26.18 -19.98 6.25
CA THR A 406 -24.81 -19.41 6.32
C THR A 406 -24.46 -18.99 7.74
N SER A 407 -23.17 -18.70 7.99
CA SER A 407 -22.63 -18.21 9.27
C SER A 407 -23.57 -17.24 9.97
N LEU A 408 -23.91 -17.51 11.23
CA LEU A 408 -24.74 -16.65 12.10
C LEU A 408 -24.24 -15.22 12.13
N ARG A 409 -22.91 -15.06 12.11
CA ARG A 409 -22.28 -13.75 12.09
C ARG A 409 -22.48 -13.05 10.74
N GLN A 410 -22.29 -13.76 9.62
CA GLN A 410 -22.55 -13.18 8.31
C GLN A 410 -24.01 -12.73 8.20
N MET A 411 -24.95 -13.56 8.66
CA MET A 411 -26.38 -13.20 8.72
C MET A 411 -26.63 -11.90 9.51
N ASN A 412 -26.07 -11.75 10.72
CA ASN A 412 -26.18 -10.52 11.53
C ASN A 412 -25.55 -9.28 10.84
N GLN A 413 -24.58 -9.50 9.94
CA GLN A 413 -23.86 -8.45 9.22
C GLN A 413 -24.43 -8.17 7.81
N THR A 414 -25.29 -9.04 7.28
CA THR A 414 -25.93 -8.86 5.98
C THR A 414 -26.81 -7.61 5.99
N ARG A 415 -26.69 -6.80 4.94
CA ARG A 415 -27.49 -5.59 4.73
C ARG A 415 -28.06 -5.64 3.32
N PHE A 416 -29.36 -5.43 3.22
CA PHE A 416 -30.04 -5.36 1.93
C PHE A 416 -30.15 -3.91 1.49
N TYR A 417 -29.58 -3.62 0.32
CA TYR A 417 -29.65 -2.32 -0.32
C TYR A 417 -30.60 -2.42 -1.51
N ILE A 418 -31.49 -1.45 -1.62
CA ILE A 418 -32.27 -1.24 -2.85
C ILE A 418 -31.53 -0.18 -3.67
N GLU A 419 -31.16 -0.56 -4.89
CA GLU A 419 -30.52 0.31 -5.86
C GLU A 419 -31.43 0.49 -7.08
N GLU A 420 -31.56 1.72 -7.55
CA GLU A 420 -32.24 2.03 -8.80
C GLU A 420 -31.46 1.38 -9.94
N SER A 421 -32.07 0.43 -10.65
CA SER A 421 -31.49 -0.18 -11.84
C SER A 421 -31.42 0.87 -12.96
N ARG A 422 -30.36 1.67 -12.94
CA ARG A 422 -29.98 2.48 -14.09
C ARG A 422 -29.33 1.49 -15.04
N ASN A 423 -29.90 1.28 -16.23
CA ASN A 423 -29.27 0.57 -17.36
C ASN A 423 -27.99 1.31 -17.80
N ARG A 424 -27.00 1.39 -16.92
CA ARG A 424 -25.68 1.91 -17.19
C ARG A 424 -24.85 0.73 -17.65
N VAL A 425 -24.38 0.82 -18.88
CA VAL A 425 -23.40 -0.11 -19.43
C VAL A 425 -22.20 -0.11 -18.48
N ALA A 426 -21.80 -1.29 -17.95
CA ALA A 426 -20.60 -1.35 -17.11
C ALA A 426 -19.41 -0.87 -17.95
N GLN A 427 -18.39 -0.31 -17.32
CA GLN A 427 -17.20 0.15 -18.04
C GLN A 427 -15.97 -0.20 -17.22
N VAL A 428 -15.48 -1.43 -17.42
CA VAL A 428 -14.26 -1.90 -16.78
C VAL A 428 -13.09 -1.67 -17.73
N ASN A 429 -12.08 -0.93 -17.28
CA ASN A 429 -10.85 -0.71 -18.03
C ASN A 429 -9.78 -1.69 -17.55
N LEU A 430 -9.37 -2.60 -18.42
CA LEU A 430 -8.28 -3.55 -18.19
C LEU A 430 -7.10 -3.21 -19.08
N LEU A 431 -5.92 -3.03 -18.49
CA LEU A 431 -4.67 -2.96 -19.23
C LEU A 431 -4.04 -4.34 -19.27
N LEU A 432 -3.86 -4.84 -20.48
CA LEU A 432 -3.15 -6.09 -20.75
C LEU A 432 -1.79 -5.76 -21.35
N GLY A 433 -0.75 -6.48 -20.96
CA GLY A 433 0.54 -6.35 -21.62
C GLY A 433 1.38 -7.62 -21.52
N GLY A 434 2.57 -7.57 -22.12
CA GLY A 434 3.41 -8.75 -22.34
C GLY A 434 3.29 -9.32 -23.76
N PHE A 435 2.57 -8.64 -24.65
CA PHE A 435 2.50 -8.98 -26.06
C PHE A 435 3.82 -8.64 -26.79
N PRO A 436 4.05 -9.22 -27.98
CA PRO A 436 5.13 -8.77 -28.85
C PRO A 436 4.99 -7.28 -29.21
N THR A 437 6.10 -6.57 -29.27
CA THR A 437 6.14 -5.13 -29.60
C THR A 437 6.09 -4.90 -31.11
N GLN A 438 5.73 -3.69 -31.54
CA GLN A 438 5.76 -3.26 -32.95
C GLN A 438 4.79 -3.99 -33.90
N LEU A 439 3.73 -4.61 -33.37
CA LEU A 439 2.66 -5.18 -34.19
C LEU A 439 1.62 -4.12 -34.62
N GLU A 440 0.95 -4.38 -35.73
CA GLU A 440 -0.20 -3.62 -36.22
C GLU A 440 -1.44 -3.86 -35.33
N LYS A 441 -2.41 -2.95 -35.39
CA LYS A 441 -3.62 -3.01 -34.55
C LYS A 441 -4.42 -4.31 -34.76
N GLU A 442 -4.49 -4.77 -36.00
CA GLU A 442 -5.20 -5.97 -36.41
C GLU A 442 -4.57 -7.23 -35.81
N GLU A 443 -3.23 -7.28 -35.74
CA GLU A 443 -2.49 -8.40 -35.17
C GLU A 443 -2.71 -8.52 -33.65
N TYR A 444 -2.73 -7.39 -32.94
CA TYR A 444 -3.13 -7.39 -31.52
C TYR A 444 -4.57 -7.87 -31.33
N THR A 445 -5.47 -7.48 -32.22
CA THR A 445 -6.87 -7.92 -32.18
C THR A 445 -6.97 -9.44 -32.40
N HIS A 446 -6.15 -9.99 -33.31
CA HIS A 446 -6.03 -11.44 -33.52
C HIS A 446 -5.54 -12.16 -32.26
N LEU A 447 -4.46 -11.69 -31.64
CA LEU A 447 -3.92 -12.30 -30.40
C LEU A 447 -4.95 -12.29 -29.26
N LEU A 448 -5.73 -11.21 -29.12
CA LEU A 448 -6.80 -11.12 -28.12
C LEU A 448 -7.94 -12.11 -28.39
N SER A 449 -8.31 -12.30 -29.66
CA SER A 449 -9.34 -13.26 -30.05
C SER A 449 -8.86 -14.71 -29.86
N GLU A 450 -7.66 -15.01 -30.33
CA GLU A 450 -7.07 -16.35 -30.30
C GLU A 450 -6.81 -16.85 -28.88
N HIS A 451 -6.11 -16.05 -28.06
CA HIS A 451 -5.65 -16.50 -26.74
C HIS A 451 -6.63 -16.19 -25.61
N LEU A 452 -7.44 -15.13 -25.72
CA LEU A 452 -8.33 -14.70 -24.64
C LEU A 452 -9.82 -14.89 -24.97
N SER A 453 -10.15 -15.32 -26.19
CA SER A 453 -11.53 -15.52 -26.67
C SER A 453 -12.43 -14.30 -26.44
N VAL A 454 -11.89 -13.10 -26.59
CA VAL A 454 -12.60 -11.84 -26.35
C VAL A 454 -13.69 -11.66 -27.41
N LYS A 455 -14.96 -11.58 -27.00
CA LYS A 455 -16.09 -11.39 -27.92
C LYS A 455 -16.29 -9.90 -28.27
N SER A 456 -16.18 -9.57 -29.55
CA SER A 456 -16.27 -8.21 -30.09
C SER A 456 -17.57 -7.46 -29.76
N GLU A 457 -18.69 -8.17 -29.61
CA GLU A 457 -20.01 -7.59 -29.34
C GLU A 457 -20.16 -7.05 -27.91
N SER A 458 -19.33 -7.51 -26.97
CA SER A 458 -19.39 -7.16 -25.53
C SER A 458 -18.15 -6.39 -25.02
N VAL A 459 -17.17 -6.17 -25.89
CA VAL A 459 -15.89 -5.57 -25.52
C VAL A 459 -15.52 -4.50 -26.53
N CYS A 460 -15.39 -3.26 -26.07
CA CYS A 460 -14.76 -2.21 -26.85
C CYS A 460 -13.25 -2.27 -26.63
N VAL A 461 -12.51 -2.68 -27.66
CA VAL A 461 -11.05 -2.74 -27.59
C VAL A 461 -10.48 -1.36 -27.93
N HIS A 462 -10.00 -0.64 -26.93
CA HIS A 462 -9.30 0.64 -27.12
C HIS A 462 -7.79 0.39 -27.25
N ILE A 463 -7.36 0.09 -28.47
CA ILE A 463 -5.94 -0.01 -28.80
C ILE A 463 -5.38 1.41 -28.93
N MET A 464 -4.81 1.94 -27.86
CA MET A 464 -4.02 3.17 -27.94
C MET A 464 -2.72 2.87 -28.68
N SER A 465 -2.47 3.54 -29.81
CA SER A 465 -1.26 3.34 -30.62
C SER A 465 0.05 3.58 -29.84
N ALA A 466 0.01 4.23 -28.68
CA ALA A 466 1.16 4.45 -27.80
C ALA A 466 1.62 3.18 -27.06
N LEU A 467 0.68 2.28 -26.80
CA LEU A 467 0.92 1.06 -26.03
C LEU A 467 1.53 -0.05 -26.90
N LEU A 468 1.41 0.07 -28.25
CA LEU A 468 1.91 -0.90 -29.23
C LEU A 468 3.44 -1.05 -29.22
N PHE A 469 4.17 0.04 -28.98
CA PHE A 469 5.63 0.00 -28.82
C PHE A 469 6.07 -0.75 -27.56
N SER A 470 5.18 -0.87 -26.56
CA SER A 470 5.45 -1.52 -25.28
C SER A 470 4.76 -2.88 -25.13
N GLY A 471 4.10 -3.40 -26.18
CA GLY A 471 3.45 -4.71 -26.11
C GLY A 471 2.23 -4.72 -25.18
N ALA A 472 1.45 -3.64 -25.16
CA ALA A 472 0.30 -3.48 -24.28
C ALA A 472 -0.95 -2.94 -24.99
N VAL A 473 -2.13 -3.22 -24.44
CA VAL A 473 -3.45 -2.79 -24.93
C VAL A 473 -4.38 -2.48 -23.75
N VAL A 474 -5.37 -1.63 -23.98
CA VAL A 474 -6.43 -1.35 -22.98
C VAL A 474 -7.78 -1.79 -23.50
N LEU A 475 -8.43 -2.65 -22.74
CA LEU A 475 -9.77 -3.16 -23.05
C LEU A 475 -10.79 -2.42 -22.19
N GLN A 476 -11.84 -1.92 -22.84
CA GLN A 476 -13.02 -1.40 -22.18
C GLN A 476 -14.16 -2.40 -22.31
N ILE A 477 -14.50 -3.05 -21.21
CA ILE A 477 -15.42 -4.19 -21.20
C ILE A 477 -16.75 -3.77 -20.57
N SER A 478 -17.84 -4.08 -21.26
CA SER A 478 -19.20 -3.68 -20.84
C SER A 478 -19.90 -4.65 -19.89
N CYS A 479 -19.24 -5.77 -19.60
CA CYS A 479 -19.77 -6.87 -18.79
C CYS A 479 -18.77 -7.25 -17.68
N PHE A 480 -19.22 -7.23 -16.42
CA PHE A 480 -18.34 -7.52 -15.27
C PHE A 480 -17.77 -8.95 -15.29
N SER A 481 -18.60 -9.95 -15.64
CA SER A 481 -18.16 -11.35 -15.69
C SER A 481 -17.14 -11.59 -16.80
N GLU A 482 -17.32 -10.94 -17.96
CA GLU A 482 -16.36 -11.02 -19.05
C GLU A 482 -15.04 -10.33 -18.68
N ALA A 483 -15.11 -9.19 -18.00
CA ALA A 483 -13.90 -8.51 -17.53
C ALA A 483 -13.11 -9.36 -16.52
N GLU A 484 -13.78 -9.98 -15.55
CA GLU A 484 -13.16 -10.87 -14.59
C GLU A 484 -12.55 -12.11 -15.28
N ARG A 485 -13.28 -12.72 -16.23
CA ARG A 485 -12.79 -13.85 -17.01
C ARG A 485 -11.51 -13.50 -17.77
N VAL A 486 -11.52 -12.39 -18.52
CA VAL A 486 -10.35 -11.92 -19.29
C VAL A 486 -9.19 -11.58 -18.36
N TYR A 487 -9.46 -10.96 -17.21
CA TYR A 487 -8.44 -10.64 -16.22
C TYR A 487 -7.72 -11.89 -15.69
N MET A 488 -8.47 -12.92 -15.31
CA MET A 488 -7.90 -14.17 -14.80
C MET A 488 -7.18 -14.95 -15.91
N LEU A 489 -7.82 -15.10 -17.08
CA LEU A 489 -7.25 -15.84 -18.20
C LEU A 489 -5.95 -15.21 -18.69
N ALA A 490 -5.87 -13.88 -18.79
CA ALA A 490 -4.65 -13.20 -19.20
C ALA A 490 -3.48 -13.51 -18.27
N LYS A 491 -3.68 -13.55 -16.95
CA LYS A 491 -2.60 -13.88 -15.99
C LYS A 491 -2.04 -15.29 -16.18
N ASP A 492 -2.85 -16.23 -16.66
CA ASP A 492 -2.45 -17.62 -16.89
C ASP A 492 -1.97 -17.87 -18.33
N THR A 493 -1.96 -16.84 -19.17
CA THR A 493 -1.60 -16.94 -20.59
C THR A 493 -0.14 -16.53 -20.83
N THR A 494 0.56 -17.27 -21.69
CA THR A 494 1.93 -16.97 -22.13
C THR A 494 1.95 -16.85 -23.66
N ILE A 495 2.54 -15.77 -24.18
CA ILE A 495 2.72 -15.51 -25.61
C ILE A 495 4.21 -15.26 -25.87
N SER A 496 4.80 -15.94 -26.85
CA SER A 496 6.24 -15.80 -27.18
C SER A 496 7.17 -15.91 -25.97
N SER A 497 6.90 -16.89 -25.09
CA SER A 497 7.62 -17.11 -23.82
C SER A 497 7.55 -15.97 -22.79
N LYS A 498 6.63 -15.01 -22.98
CA LYS A 498 6.33 -13.95 -22.02
C LYS A 498 4.92 -14.16 -21.44
N GLN A 499 4.84 -14.24 -20.12
CA GLN A 499 3.57 -14.28 -19.41
C GLN A 499 2.86 -12.92 -19.57
N LEU A 500 1.58 -12.94 -19.94
CA LEU A 500 0.80 -11.71 -19.98
C LEU A 500 0.50 -11.22 -18.56
N TYR A 501 0.43 -9.91 -18.40
CA TYR A 501 -0.05 -9.28 -17.18
C TYR A 501 -1.37 -8.56 -17.44
N SER A 502 -2.22 -8.51 -16.42
CA SER A 502 -3.52 -7.85 -16.47
C SER A 502 -3.72 -6.97 -15.24
N LEU A 503 -4.10 -5.72 -15.46
CA LEU A 503 -4.29 -4.71 -14.43
C LEU A 503 -5.64 -4.02 -14.60
N VAL A 504 -6.37 -3.86 -13.50
CA VAL A 504 -7.53 -2.96 -13.48
C VAL A 504 -7.04 -1.53 -13.34
N ILE A 505 -7.41 -0.67 -14.28
CA ILE A 505 -6.95 0.73 -14.34
C ILE A 505 -8.13 1.68 -14.04
N PRO A 506 -7.98 2.63 -13.11
CA PRO A 506 -9.03 3.60 -12.84
C PRO A 506 -9.08 4.69 -13.92
N GLU A 507 -10.19 5.39 -14.00
CA GLU A 507 -10.35 6.59 -14.79
C GLU A 507 -10.28 7.83 -13.88
N ILE A 508 -9.51 8.83 -14.26
CA ILE A 508 -9.45 10.12 -13.56
C ILE A 508 -10.43 11.10 -14.21
N MET A 509 -11.42 11.53 -13.44
CA MET A 509 -12.42 12.52 -13.85
C MET A 509 -11.83 13.93 -13.82
N GLN A 510 -11.33 14.40 -14.96
CA GLN A 510 -10.71 15.72 -15.11
C GLN A 510 -11.61 16.86 -14.59
N SER A 511 -12.92 16.78 -14.84
CA SER A 511 -13.91 17.79 -14.41
C SER A 511 -14.06 17.92 -12.89
N LYS A 512 -13.60 16.92 -12.12
CA LYS A 512 -13.65 16.91 -10.65
C LYS A 512 -12.30 17.18 -10.00
N LEU A 513 -11.23 17.39 -10.78
CA LEU A 513 -9.95 17.83 -10.24
C LEU A 513 -10.09 19.26 -9.71
N ALA A 514 -9.53 19.51 -8.52
CA ALA A 514 -9.53 20.86 -7.96
C ALA A 514 -8.70 21.80 -8.85
N LYS A 515 -9.17 23.03 -9.04
CA LYS A 515 -8.44 24.03 -9.83
C LYS A 515 -7.06 24.28 -9.21
N GLY A 516 -6.01 24.16 -10.02
CA GLY A 516 -4.62 24.31 -9.57
C GLY A 516 -4.06 23.12 -8.77
N SER A 517 -4.77 21.99 -8.67
CA SER A 517 -4.20 20.78 -8.07
C SER A 517 -3.04 20.26 -8.91
N CYS A 518 -2.03 19.67 -8.25
CA CYS A 518 -0.91 19.01 -8.91
C CYS A 518 -0.67 17.63 -8.27
N PRO A 519 -1.53 16.63 -8.58
CA PRO A 519 -1.42 15.31 -7.97
C PRO A 519 -0.05 14.68 -8.23
N LEU A 520 0.40 13.80 -7.33
CA LEU A 520 1.68 13.11 -7.46
C LEU A 520 1.48 11.67 -7.98
N LEU A 521 2.01 11.38 -9.15
CA LEU A 521 2.17 10.02 -9.66
C LEU A 521 3.45 9.39 -9.10
N VAL A 522 3.34 8.27 -8.39
CA VAL A 522 4.46 7.61 -7.73
C VAL A 522 4.77 6.28 -8.40
N PHE A 523 6.02 6.12 -8.83
CA PHE A 523 6.57 4.85 -9.30
C PHE A 523 7.55 4.28 -8.28
N VAL A 524 7.40 3.01 -7.95
CA VAL A 524 8.28 2.32 -7.00
C VAL A 524 8.82 1.04 -7.61
N ASN A 525 10.15 0.88 -7.62
CA ASN A 525 10.77 -0.41 -7.88
C ASN A 525 10.91 -1.17 -6.56
N PRO A 526 10.06 -2.19 -6.27
CA PRO A 526 10.08 -2.88 -4.99
C PRO A 526 11.37 -3.68 -4.73
N LYS A 527 12.10 -4.05 -5.79
CA LYS A 527 13.36 -4.81 -5.71
C LYS A 527 14.56 -3.91 -5.36
N SER A 528 14.46 -2.60 -5.55
CA SER A 528 15.57 -1.67 -5.28
C SER A 528 15.85 -1.46 -3.79
N GLY A 529 17.11 -1.10 -3.48
CA GLY A 529 17.52 -0.67 -2.14
C GLY A 529 17.62 -1.78 -1.10
N GLY A 530 17.76 -3.05 -1.51
CA GLY A 530 17.75 -4.19 -0.60
C GLY A 530 16.38 -4.41 0.03
N LEU A 531 15.34 -4.48 -0.81
CA LEU A 531 13.91 -4.60 -0.43
C LEU A 531 13.28 -3.38 0.25
N LYS A 532 14.04 -2.30 0.49
CA LYS A 532 13.50 -1.02 0.97
C LYS A 532 12.44 -0.43 0.05
N GLY A 533 12.51 -0.71 -1.26
CA GLY A 533 11.47 -0.32 -2.22
C GLY A 533 10.07 -0.83 -1.83
N ARG A 534 9.98 -2.06 -1.32
CA ARG A 534 8.70 -2.64 -0.87
C ARG A 534 8.13 -1.91 0.36
N GLU A 535 8.97 -1.50 1.29
CA GLU A 535 8.54 -0.70 2.46
C GLU A 535 8.05 0.70 2.06
N ILE A 536 8.72 1.34 1.10
CA ILE A 536 8.31 2.64 0.55
C ILE A 536 6.97 2.51 -0.19
N LEU A 537 6.80 1.47 -1.00
CA LEU A 537 5.54 1.19 -1.70
C LEU A 537 4.35 1.16 -0.74
N TYR A 538 4.47 0.40 0.36
CA TYR A 538 3.45 0.32 1.40
C TYR A 538 3.20 1.67 2.08
N SER A 539 4.28 2.40 2.38
CA SER A 539 4.18 3.70 3.04
C SER A 539 3.44 4.72 2.18
N PHE A 540 3.71 4.74 0.87
CA PHE A 540 3.03 5.66 -0.05
C PHE A 540 1.59 5.24 -0.38
N ARG A 541 1.27 3.94 -0.52
CA ARG A 541 -0.14 3.49 -0.63
C ARG A 541 -0.99 3.92 0.56
N LYS A 542 -0.37 4.06 1.74
CA LYS A 542 -0.99 4.60 2.94
C LYS A 542 -1.04 6.14 2.95
N LEU A 543 0.03 6.85 2.62
CA LEU A 543 0.04 8.32 2.72
C LEU A 543 -0.74 9.00 1.58
N LEU A 544 -0.86 8.33 0.44
CA LEU A 544 -1.48 8.83 -0.77
C LEU A 544 -2.71 7.98 -1.13
N ASN A 545 -3.41 8.36 -2.20
CA ASN A 545 -4.41 7.47 -2.81
C ASN A 545 -3.68 6.25 -3.44
N PRO A 546 -4.03 4.99 -3.15
CA PRO A 546 -3.40 3.85 -3.79
C PRO A 546 -3.50 3.87 -5.33
N HIS A 547 -4.45 4.62 -5.90
CA HIS A 547 -4.58 4.80 -7.34
C HIS A 547 -3.53 5.69 -8.01
N GLN A 548 -2.69 6.39 -7.23
CA GLN A 548 -1.56 7.14 -7.76
C GLN A 548 -0.19 6.50 -7.46
N VAL A 549 -0.17 5.29 -6.90
CA VAL A 549 1.06 4.58 -6.53
C VAL A 549 1.18 3.28 -7.32
N PHE A 550 2.19 3.20 -8.18
CA PHE A 550 2.41 2.10 -9.11
C PHE A 550 3.74 1.41 -8.81
N GLU A 551 3.71 0.08 -8.75
CA GLU A 551 4.93 -0.72 -8.71
C GLU A 551 5.42 -1.00 -10.14
N LEU A 552 6.71 -0.84 -10.38
CA LEU A 552 7.29 -0.95 -11.72
C LEU A 552 7.46 -2.39 -12.20
N THR A 553 7.41 -3.38 -11.29
CA THR A 553 7.48 -4.80 -11.66
C THR A 553 6.19 -5.31 -12.32
N SER A 554 5.09 -4.58 -12.18
CA SER A 554 3.78 -4.94 -12.72
C SER A 554 3.45 -4.05 -13.92
N GLY A 555 4.05 -4.35 -15.07
CA GLY A 555 3.80 -3.64 -16.33
C GLY A 555 4.58 -2.34 -16.55
N GLY A 556 5.54 -2.02 -15.69
CA GLY A 556 6.41 -0.85 -15.85
C GLY A 556 5.73 0.50 -15.57
N PRO A 557 6.26 1.61 -16.11
CA PRO A 557 5.71 2.96 -15.91
C PRO A 557 4.37 3.21 -16.64
N LEU A 558 4.11 2.43 -17.69
CA LEU A 558 3.03 2.68 -18.64
C LEU A 558 1.62 2.70 -18.01
N PRO A 559 1.24 1.79 -17.10
CA PRO A 559 -0.06 1.82 -16.44
C PRO A 559 -0.32 3.12 -15.67
N GLY A 560 0.69 3.65 -14.98
CA GLY A 560 0.58 4.89 -14.23
C GLY A 560 0.45 6.11 -15.14
N LEU A 561 1.31 6.19 -16.16
CA LEU A 561 1.28 7.27 -17.14
C LEU A 561 -0.03 7.27 -17.94
N HIS A 562 -0.55 6.10 -18.30
CA HIS A 562 -1.84 5.95 -18.94
C HIS A 562 -2.98 6.42 -18.04
N THR A 563 -2.96 6.04 -16.75
CA THR A 563 -3.96 6.48 -15.76
C THR A 563 -4.02 8.01 -15.66
N PHE A 564 -2.86 8.67 -15.77
CA PHE A 564 -2.71 10.12 -15.66
C PHE A 564 -2.75 10.87 -17.01
N ARG A 565 -3.02 10.18 -18.13
CA ARG A 565 -2.91 10.75 -19.49
C ARG A 565 -3.78 11.99 -19.70
N ASP A 566 -4.93 12.07 -19.05
CA ASP A 566 -5.89 13.17 -19.19
C ASP A 566 -5.73 14.24 -18.09
N VAL A 567 -4.76 14.07 -17.17
CA VAL A 567 -4.48 15.02 -16.09
C VAL A 567 -3.59 16.15 -16.64
N PRO A 568 -4.05 17.42 -16.62
CA PRO A 568 -3.32 18.52 -17.28
C PRO A 568 -2.03 18.91 -16.56
N HIS A 569 -1.99 18.75 -15.23
CA HIS A 569 -0.84 19.11 -14.40
C HIS A 569 -0.64 18.07 -13.30
N PHE A 570 0.52 17.42 -13.29
CA PHE A 570 0.92 16.49 -12.23
C PHE A 570 2.45 16.43 -12.13
N ARG A 571 2.95 15.89 -11.01
CA ARG A 571 4.37 15.60 -10.78
C ARG A 571 4.60 14.10 -10.68
N ILE A 572 5.85 13.67 -10.89
CA ILE A 572 6.25 12.27 -10.77
C ILE A 572 7.27 12.12 -9.63
N LEU A 573 7.14 11.04 -8.85
CA LEU A 573 8.14 10.58 -7.90
C LEU A 573 8.60 9.17 -8.29
N VAL A 574 9.87 9.00 -8.59
CA VAL A 574 10.47 7.70 -8.94
C VAL A 574 11.32 7.18 -7.79
N CYS A 575 10.98 6.01 -7.26
CA CYS A 575 11.72 5.36 -6.17
C CYS A 575 12.54 4.20 -6.76
N GLY A 576 13.83 4.42 -7.00
CA GLY A 576 14.69 3.50 -7.74
C GLY A 576 16.14 3.99 -7.84
N GLY A 577 16.95 3.32 -8.64
CA GLY A 577 18.29 3.79 -9.05
C GLY A 577 18.24 4.60 -10.35
N ASP A 578 19.40 5.04 -10.85
CA ASP A 578 19.50 5.84 -12.07
C ASP A 578 18.83 5.15 -13.29
N GLY A 579 19.07 3.85 -13.50
CA GLY A 579 18.40 3.09 -14.58
C GLY A 579 16.87 3.02 -14.45
N THR A 580 16.33 3.05 -13.22
CA THR A 580 14.86 3.11 -13.02
C THR A 580 14.31 4.47 -13.44
N VAL A 581 15.05 5.56 -13.17
CA VAL A 581 14.68 6.91 -13.61
C VAL A 581 14.78 7.03 -15.13
N GLY A 582 15.85 6.51 -15.73
CA GLY A 582 16.01 6.44 -17.19
C GLY A 582 14.88 5.68 -17.88
N TRP A 583 14.43 4.55 -17.30
CA TRP A 583 13.28 3.80 -17.83
C TRP A 583 11.99 4.63 -17.82
N VAL A 584 11.69 5.32 -16.73
CA VAL A 584 10.50 6.20 -16.65
C VAL A 584 10.59 7.34 -17.65
N LEU A 585 11.76 7.98 -17.79
CA LEU A 585 12.00 9.06 -18.76
C LEU A 585 11.80 8.57 -20.20
N GLY A 586 12.33 7.40 -20.56
CA GLY A 586 12.19 6.84 -21.91
C GLY A 586 10.74 6.50 -22.27
N VAL A 587 9.97 5.93 -21.32
CA VAL A 587 8.54 5.67 -21.55
C VAL A 587 7.74 6.96 -21.64
N LEU A 588 8.05 7.96 -20.79
CA LEU A 588 7.38 9.26 -20.83
C LEU A 588 7.61 9.98 -22.17
N GLU A 589 8.85 9.93 -22.68
CA GLU A 589 9.23 10.51 -23.97
C GLU A 589 8.44 9.89 -25.14
N SER A 590 8.30 8.56 -25.16
CA SER A 590 7.59 7.86 -26.25
C SER A 590 6.10 8.19 -26.31
N ILE A 591 5.48 8.54 -25.18
CA ILE A 591 4.06 8.89 -25.09
C ILE A 591 3.79 10.40 -24.96
N ARG A 592 4.83 11.24 -24.94
CA ARG A 592 4.76 12.67 -24.59
C ARG A 592 3.69 13.46 -25.35
N HIS A 593 3.48 13.14 -26.62
CA HIS A 593 2.49 13.81 -27.49
C HIS A 593 1.05 13.30 -27.32
N LYS A 594 0.82 12.30 -26.47
CA LYS A 594 -0.48 11.65 -26.25
C LYS A 594 -1.03 11.85 -24.84
N ILE A 595 -0.33 12.61 -24.01
CA ILE A 595 -0.74 12.94 -22.64
C ILE A 595 -0.95 14.45 -22.52
N ALA A 596 -1.93 14.85 -21.72
CA ALA A 596 -2.30 16.24 -21.50
C ALA A 596 -1.18 17.05 -20.81
N CYS A 597 -0.36 16.40 -19.98
CA CYS A 597 0.83 16.97 -19.38
C CYS A 597 2.10 16.39 -20.05
N PRO A 598 2.67 17.02 -21.08
CA PRO A 598 3.79 16.45 -21.84
C PRO A 598 5.13 16.46 -21.10
N GLU A 599 5.26 17.27 -20.04
CA GLU A 599 6.54 17.45 -19.33
C GLU A 599 6.32 17.54 -17.80
N PRO A 600 5.77 16.50 -17.15
CA PRO A 600 5.63 16.49 -15.70
C PRO A 600 7.01 16.50 -15.02
N ALA A 601 7.16 17.29 -13.95
CA ALA A 601 8.45 17.37 -13.23
C ALA A 601 8.70 16.12 -12.40
N ILE A 602 9.93 15.59 -12.42
CA ILE A 602 10.29 14.29 -11.81
C ILE A 602 11.22 14.44 -10.61
N SER A 603 10.82 13.88 -9.48
CA SER A 603 11.63 13.72 -8.25
C SER A 603 12.10 12.28 -8.06
N ILE A 604 13.14 12.08 -7.25
CA ILE A 604 13.80 10.77 -7.09
C ILE A 604 13.93 10.41 -5.61
N ILE A 605 13.57 9.17 -5.24
CA ILE A 605 14.08 8.53 -4.02
C ILE A 605 15.21 7.58 -4.41
N PRO A 606 16.46 7.88 -4.02
CA PRO A 606 17.61 7.12 -4.46
C PRO A 606 17.70 5.76 -3.75
N LEU A 607 17.23 4.70 -4.42
CA LEU A 607 17.29 3.32 -3.94
C LEU A 607 18.39 2.49 -4.61
N GLY A 608 19.13 3.05 -5.56
CA GLY A 608 20.26 2.39 -6.24
C GLY A 608 21.57 2.44 -5.45
N THR A 609 22.66 1.98 -6.08
CA THR A 609 24.01 1.99 -5.50
C THR A 609 24.78 3.28 -5.82
N GLY A 610 24.72 3.77 -7.07
CA GLY A 610 25.41 4.99 -7.54
C GLY A 610 24.64 6.28 -7.18
N ASN A 611 23.42 6.41 -7.72
CA ASN A 611 22.48 7.51 -7.51
C ASN A 611 23.06 8.88 -7.88
N ASP A 612 23.83 8.95 -8.96
CA ASP A 612 24.54 10.16 -9.38
C ASP A 612 23.57 11.29 -9.72
N LEU A 613 22.48 11.01 -10.42
CA LEU A 613 21.46 12.01 -10.74
C LEU A 613 20.77 12.54 -9.47
N ALA A 614 20.46 11.66 -8.52
CA ALA A 614 19.85 12.05 -7.26
C ALA A 614 20.77 12.91 -6.38
N ARG A 615 22.09 12.73 -6.46
CA ARG A 615 23.08 13.59 -5.76
C ARG A 615 23.08 14.99 -6.34
N VAL A 616 23.11 15.11 -7.66
CA VAL A 616 23.07 16.39 -8.38
C VAL A 616 21.77 17.14 -8.08
N LEU A 617 20.65 16.43 -8.01
CA LEU A 617 19.34 16.95 -7.64
C LEU A 617 19.12 17.09 -6.12
N ARG A 618 20.14 16.83 -5.29
CA ARG A 618 20.14 16.98 -3.82
C ARG A 618 19.18 16.06 -3.06
N TRP A 619 18.69 14.99 -3.68
CA TRP A 619 17.96 13.92 -3.01
C TRP A 619 18.87 12.97 -2.22
N GLY A 620 20.18 13.04 -2.49
CA GLY A 620 21.23 12.42 -1.67
C GLY A 620 21.78 11.11 -2.23
N ALA A 621 22.70 10.54 -1.48
CA ALA A 621 23.46 9.34 -1.86
C ALA A 621 22.64 8.05 -1.88
N GLY A 622 21.50 8.05 -1.20
CA GLY A 622 20.55 6.95 -1.18
C GLY A 622 19.79 6.86 0.13
N TYR A 623 18.61 6.25 0.07
CA TYR A 623 17.63 6.23 1.15
C TYR A 623 18.12 5.49 2.40
N SER A 624 18.06 6.20 3.52
CA SER A 624 18.53 5.76 4.85
C SER A 624 17.39 5.56 5.86
N GLY A 625 16.14 5.46 5.40
CA GLY A 625 14.98 5.30 6.29
C GLY A 625 14.35 6.62 6.73
N GLU A 626 14.52 7.70 5.95
CA GLU A 626 13.80 8.96 6.14
C GLU A 626 12.28 8.72 6.20
N ASP A 627 11.56 9.48 7.03
CA ASP A 627 10.11 9.36 7.12
C ASP A 627 9.44 9.69 5.77
N PRO A 628 8.67 8.75 5.17
CA PRO A 628 8.01 8.96 3.87
C PRO A 628 7.12 10.21 3.82
N TYR A 629 6.52 10.61 4.94
CA TYR A 629 5.73 11.85 4.99
C TYR A 629 6.59 13.09 4.76
N ASN A 630 7.76 13.19 5.41
CA ASN A 630 8.69 14.29 5.22
C ASN A 630 9.32 14.32 3.82
N ILE A 631 9.48 13.14 3.20
CA ILE A 631 9.89 13.06 1.78
C ILE A 631 8.84 13.71 0.88
N LEU A 632 7.56 13.39 1.06
CA LEU A 632 6.48 14.00 0.26
C LEU A 632 6.42 15.53 0.45
N LEU A 633 6.60 16.02 1.67
CA LEU A 633 6.72 17.47 1.91
C LEU A 633 7.91 18.08 1.16
N SER A 634 9.06 17.39 1.15
CA SER A 634 10.24 17.84 0.39
C SER A 634 9.99 17.84 -1.12
N VAL A 635 9.14 16.95 -1.64
CA VAL A 635 8.74 16.89 -3.06
C VAL A 635 7.79 18.03 -3.42
N ASP A 636 6.85 18.36 -2.54
CA ASP A 636 5.95 19.51 -2.71
C ASP A 636 6.75 20.83 -2.79
N GLU A 637 7.70 21.00 -1.87
CA GLU A 637 8.56 22.18 -1.72
C GLU A 637 9.77 22.22 -2.68
N ALA A 638 9.94 21.24 -3.57
CA ALA A 638 11.09 21.13 -4.46
C ALA A 638 11.08 22.17 -5.60
N GLU A 639 12.27 22.58 -6.02
CA GLU A 639 12.48 23.49 -7.15
C GLU A 639 12.47 22.73 -8.47
N GLU A 640 11.75 23.22 -9.47
CA GLU A 640 11.82 22.69 -10.83
C GLU A 640 13.10 23.20 -11.53
N VAL A 641 13.85 22.27 -12.13
CA VAL A 641 15.06 22.54 -12.91
C VAL A 641 14.99 21.79 -14.23
N GLN A 642 15.66 22.29 -15.25
CA GLN A 642 15.80 21.58 -16.53
C GLN A 642 17.02 20.66 -16.50
N MET A 643 16.94 19.60 -17.30
CA MET A 643 18.05 18.69 -17.53
C MET A 643 18.10 18.31 -19.02
N ASP A 644 19.28 18.42 -19.61
CA ASP A 644 19.56 17.97 -20.97
C ASP A 644 19.54 16.44 -21.04
N ARG A 645 19.18 15.93 -22.21
CA ARG A 645 19.21 14.50 -22.54
C ARG A 645 19.87 14.32 -23.88
N TRP A 646 20.58 13.21 -24.04
CA TRP A 646 21.45 12.98 -25.19
C TRP A 646 21.08 11.70 -25.91
N THR A 647 21.10 11.74 -27.23
CA THR A 647 20.94 10.59 -28.10
C THR A 647 22.32 10.18 -28.62
N ILE A 648 22.62 8.91 -28.45
CA ILE A 648 23.82 8.24 -28.94
C ILE A 648 23.39 7.35 -30.10
N LEU A 649 23.92 7.64 -31.28
CA LEU A 649 23.77 6.83 -32.48
C LEU A 649 25.02 5.98 -32.63
N LEU A 650 24.84 4.66 -32.61
CA LEU A 650 25.89 3.68 -32.80
C LEU A 650 25.80 3.14 -34.23
N ASP A 651 26.95 2.83 -34.82
CA ASP A 651 27.08 2.20 -36.15
C ASP A 651 26.59 3.08 -37.32
N ALA A 652 26.75 4.40 -37.21
CA ALA A 652 26.50 5.33 -38.31
C ALA A 652 27.57 5.19 -39.41
N GLN A 653 27.39 4.27 -40.36
CA GLN A 653 28.27 4.20 -41.53
C GLN A 653 28.02 5.40 -42.47
N GLU A 654 29.09 6.03 -42.94
CA GLU A 654 29.00 7.02 -44.02
C GLU A 654 28.61 6.30 -45.31
N MET A 655 27.58 6.79 -46.01
CA MET A 655 27.23 6.29 -47.35
C MET A 655 28.44 6.52 -48.26
N THR A 656 29.16 5.47 -48.62
CA THR A 656 30.22 5.55 -49.62
C THR A 656 29.62 5.87 -50.97
N GLU A 657 30.21 6.82 -51.71
CA GLU A 657 29.74 7.27 -53.03
C GLU A 657 29.73 6.17 -54.11
N ASP A 658 30.35 5.02 -53.85
CA ASP A 658 30.36 3.86 -54.75
C ASP A 658 29.23 2.89 -54.41
N GLY A 659 28.07 3.11 -55.04
CA GLY A 659 26.86 2.29 -54.90
C GLY A 659 26.97 0.86 -55.46
N LYS A 660 27.76 -0.01 -54.82
CA LYS A 660 27.79 -1.46 -55.10
C LYS A 660 27.59 -2.32 -53.84
N GLU A 661 26.33 -2.70 -53.70
CA GLU A 661 25.76 -4.01 -53.29
C GLU A 661 25.80 -4.53 -51.82
N ASN A 662 24.57 -4.88 -51.42
CA ASN A 662 24.12 -6.15 -50.83
C ASN A 662 24.45 -6.47 -49.36
N GLY A 663 23.52 -6.03 -48.50
CA GLY A 663 23.19 -6.64 -47.21
C GLY A 663 22.02 -5.87 -46.60
N PHE A 664 21.05 -6.54 -45.98
CA PHE A 664 20.08 -5.86 -45.13
C PHE A 664 20.87 -5.06 -44.09
N LEU A 665 20.96 -3.74 -44.25
CA LEU A 665 21.67 -2.88 -43.32
C LEU A 665 20.84 -2.81 -42.04
N GLU A 666 21.39 -3.35 -40.95
CA GLU A 666 20.77 -3.17 -39.64
C GLU A 666 20.71 -1.66 -39.33
N PRO A 667 19.55 -1.13 -38.94
CA PRO A 667 19.43 0.28 -38.61
C PRO A 667 20.34 0.63 -37.41
N PRO A 668 20.90 1.86 -37.37
CA PRO A 668 21.81 2.27 -36.31
C PRO A 668 21.14 2.13 -34.95
N LYS A 669 21.86 1.58 -33.97
CA LYS A 669 21.35 1.41 -32.61
C LYS A 669 21.29 2.78 -31.93
N ILE A 670 20.10 3.16 -31.48
CA ILE A 670 19.84 4.43 -30.80
C ILE A 670 19.77 4.18 -29.29
N VAL A 671 20.57 4.91 -28.51
CA VAL A 671 20.58 4.85 -27.05
C VAL A 671 20.41 6.26 -26.48
N HIS A 672 19.58 6.40 -25.44
CA HIS A 672 19.43 7.67 -24.73
C HIS A 672 20.26 7.69 -23.45
N MET A 673 20.97 8.79 -23.21
CA MET A 673 21.83 9.02 -22.06
C MET A 673 21.30 10.18 -21.22
N ASN A 674 21.29 9.98 -19.90
CA ASN A 674 20.85 10.97 -18.90
C ASN A 674 22.00 11.43 -18.00
N ASN A 675 22.97 10.57 -17.70
CA ASN A 675 24.04 10.87 -16.76
C ASN A 675 25.38 10.97 -17.49
N TYR A 676 25.86 9.87 -18.06
CA TYR A 676 27.16 9.82 -18.71
C TYR A 676 27.35 8.58 -19.59
N PHE A 677 28.26 8.70 -20.55
CA PHE A 677 28.69 7.65 -21.47
C PHE A 677 30.20 7.44 -21.34
N GLY A 678 30.64 6.19 -21.23
CA GLY A 678 32.05 5.84 -21.06
C GLY A 678 32.54 4.83 -22.10
N LEU A 679 33.80 4.97 -22.50
CA LEU A 679 34.54 4.00 -23.31
C LEU A 679 35.85 3.60 -22.62
N GLY A 680 36.31 2.37 -22.87
CA GLY A 680 37.57 1.87 -22.33
C GLY A 680 37.45 1.41 -20.89
N ILE A 681 38.42 1.75 -20.03
CA ILE A 681 38.53 1.17 -18.68
C ILE A 681 37.26 1.37 -17.83
N ASP A 682 36.60 2.52 -17.90
CA ASP A 682 35.34 2.78 -17.16
C ASP A 682 34.22 1.79 -17.55
N ALA A 683 34.06 1.59 -18.85
CA ALA A 683 33.08 0.66 -19.39
C ALA A 683 33.45 -0.80 -19.13
N GLU A 684 34.74 -1.14 -19.18
CA GLU A 684 35.22 -2.49 -18.90
C GLU A 684 34.93 -2.90 -17.45
N LEU A 685 35.19 -2.01 -16.48
CA LEU A 685 34.85 -2.26 -15.07
C LEU A 685 33.35 -2.41 -14.87
N SER A 686 32.56 -1.63 -15.60
CA SER A 686 31.09 -1.73 -15.58
C SER A 686 30.62 -3.07 -16.15
N LEU A 687 31.22 -3.54 -17.25
CA LEU A 687 30.92 -4.82 -17.90
C LEU A 687 31.23 -6.01 -16.99
N ASP A 688 32.41 -6.03 -16.38
CA ASP A 688 32.80 -7.09 -15.46
C ASP A 688 31.90 -7.11 -14.20
N PHE A 689 31.50 -5.94 -13.70
CA PHE A 689 30.50 -5.84 -12.63
C PHE A 689 29.13 -6.35 -13.08
N HIS A 690 28.73 -6.08 -14.32
CA HIS A 690 27.47 -6.54 -14.89
C HIS A 690 27.41 -8.07 -14.98
N HIS A 691 28.45 -8.70 -15.55
CA HIS A 691 28.55 -10.16 -15.62
C HIS A 691 28.51 -10.80 -14.23
N ALA A 692 29.25 -10.25 -13.26
CA ALA A 692 29.20 -10.74 -11.88
C ALA A 692 27.78 -10.66 -11.28
N ARG A 693 27.00 -9.63 -11.66
CA ARG A 693 25.60 -9.46 -11.24
C ARG A 693 24.64 -10.41 -11.94
N GLU A 694 24.88 -10.74 -13.21
CA GLU A 694 24.07 -11.70 -13.97
C GLU A 694 24.31 -13.14 -13.52
N GLU A 695 25.55 -13.48 -13.15
CA GLU A 695 25.92 -14.80 -12.65
C GLU A 695 25.25 -15.11 -11.30
N ASP A 696 25.13 -14.12 -10.40
CA ASP A 696 24.55 -14.32 -9.07
C ASP A 696 23.74 -13.10 -8.58
N PRO A 697 22.53 -12.87 -9.13
CA PRO A 697 21.75 -11.66 -8.86
C PRO A 697 21.33 -11.52 -7.39
N ASP A 698 21.15 -12.65 -6.67
CA ASP A 698 20.69 -12.65 -5.28
C ASP A 698 21.71 -12.06 -4.31
N LYS A 699 23.01 -12.08 -4.67
CA LYS A 699 24.09 -11.45 -3.88
C LYS A 699 24.09 -9.91 -3.97
N PHE A 700 23.43 -9.31 -4.96
CA PHE A 700 23.50 -7.86 -5.23
C PHE A 700 22.43 -7.03 -4.52
N ASN A 701 21.98 -7.50 -3.34
CA ASN A 701 20.93 -6.87 -2.54
C ASN A 701 21.44 -5.76 -1.59
N SER A 702 22.76 -5.54 -1.49
CA SER A 702 23.38 -4.58 -0.57
C SER A 702 24.28 -3.59 -1.29
N ARG A 703 24.03 -2.29 -1.09
CA ARG A 703 24.87 -1.21 -1.67
C ARG A 703 26.34 -1.32 -1.25
N PHE A 704 26.60 -1.71 0.00
CA PHE A 704 27.98 -1.87 0.50
C PHE A 704 28.68 -3.03 -0.20
N HIS A 705 27.98 -4.16 -0.35
CA HIS A 705 28.50 -5.31 -1.06
C HIS A 705 28.76 -4.99 -2.53
N ASN A 706 27.78 -4.36 -3.21
CA ASN A 706 27.89 -3.95 -4.60
C ASN A 706 29.12 -3.06 -4.84
N LYS A 707 29.37 -2.10 -3.94
CA LYS A 707 30.59 -1.27 -3.99
C LYS A 707 31.86 -2.09 -3.79
N GLY A 708 31.85 -3.04 -2.86
CA GLY A 708 32.98 -3.94 -2.64
C GLY A 708 33.31 -4.82 -3.84
N VAL A 709 32.30 -5.34 -4.55
CA VAL A 709 32.47 -6.10 -5.80
C VAL A 709 33.11 -5.22 -6.88
N TYR A 710 32.63 -3.98 -7.05
CA TYR A 710 33.20 -3.04 -8.00
C TYR A 710 34.69 -2.76 -7.73
N VAL A 711 35.06 -2.57 -6.46
CA VAL A 711 36.48 -2.42 -6.07
C VAL A 711 37.30 -3.67 -6.38
N LYS A 712 36.77 -4.86 -6.08
CA LYS A 712 37.44 -6.14 -6.37
C LYS A 712 37.74 -6.30 -7.86
N VAL A 713 36.76 -6.04 -8.72
CA VAL A 713 36.91 -6.06 -10.18
C VAL A 713 37.96 -5.03 -10.62
N GLY A 714 37.92 -3.82 -10.07
CA GLY A 714 38.94 -2.79 -10.31
C GLY A 714 40.36 -3.26 -10.02
N LEU A 715 40.58 -3.88 -8.86
CA LEU A 715 41.90 -4.37 -8.45
C LEU A 715 42.46 -5.43 -9.40
N GLN A 716 41.61 -6.25 -10.03
CA GLN A 716 42.02 -7.27 -11.01
C GLN A 716 42.58 -6.67 -12.31
N LYS A 717 42.27 -5.40 -12.61
CA LYS A 717 42.63 -4.74 -13.87
C LYS A 717 43.81 -3.77 -13.75
N LEU A 718 44.41 -3.62 -12.56
CA LEU A 718 45.51 -2.69 -12.29
C LEU A 718 46.76 -2.91 -13.15
N SER A 719 47.06 -4.16 -13.53
CA SER A 719 48.26 -4.51 -14.29
C SER A 719 48.08 -4.45 -15.81
N HIS A 720 46.87 -4.19 -16.31
CA HIS A 720 46.59 -4.16 -17.74
C HIS A 720 46.78 -2.74 -18.27
N THR A 721 47.74 -2.54 -19.17
CA THR A 721 47.93 -1.24 -19.85
C THR A 721 47.07 -1.17 -21.09
N ARG A 722 46.34 -0.06 -21.26
CA ARG A 722 45.49 0.18 -22.43
C ARG A 722 46.01 1.37 -23.22
N ASN A 723 45.78 1.37 -24.53
CA ASN A 723 46.19 2.46 -25.41
C ASN A 723 44.97 3.05 -26.14
N LEU A 724 43.91 3.37 -25.38
CA LEU A 724 42.62 3.81 -25.94
C LEU A 724 42.78 4.93 -26.97
N HIS A 725 43.60 5.93 -26.66
CA HIS A 725 43.91 7.07 -27.52
C HIS A 725 44.44 6.71 -28.92
N LYS A 726 44.99 5.51 -29.13
CA LYS A 726 45.44 5.03 -30.45
C LYS A 726 44.34 4.33 -31.24
N ASP A 727 43.32 3.83 -30.53
CA ASP A 727 42.26 3.02 -31.10
C ASP A 727 41.00 3.84 -31.43
N ILE A 728 40.96 5.13 -31.06
CA ILE A 728 39.84 6.04 -31.35
C ILE A 728 40.30 7.38 -31.93
N ARG A 729 39.41 8.05 -32.67
CA ARG A 729 39.53 9.47 -33.01
C ARG A 729 38.33 10.23 -32.44
N LEU A 730 38.57 11.42 -31.91
CA LEU A 730 37.55 12.26 -31.30
C LEU A 730 37.40 13.57 -32.08
N GLN A 731 36.16 13.89 -32.41
CA GLN A 731 35.78 15.18 -32.94
C GLN A 731 34.68 15.79 -32.05
N VAL A 732 34.86 17.04 -31.65
CA VAL A 732 33.89 17.80 -30.84
C VAL A 732 33.55 19.08 -31.59
N ASP A 733 32.26 19.30 -31.84
CA ASP A 733 31.74 20.45 -32.59
C ASP A 733 32.50 20.70 -33.92
N LYS A 734 32.75 19.61 -34.66
CA LYS A 734 33.49 19.56 -35.94
C LYS A 734 34.99 19.87 -35.85
N GLN A 735 35.56 19.98 -34.66
CA GLN A 735 36.99 20.13 -34.46
C GLN A 735 37.60 18.80 -34.01
N ASP A 736 38.66 18.38 -34.69
CA ASP A 736 39.42 17.19 -34.28
C ASP A 736 40.19 17.49 -33.00
N VAL A 737 40.03 16.62 -32.02
CA VAL A 737 40.63 16.76 -30.69
C VAL A 737 41.70 15.70 -30.50
N GLU A 738 42.94 16.15 -30.32
CA GLU A 738 44.05 15.25 -30.05
C GLU A 738 43.97 14.67 -28.62
N LEU A 739 44.01 13.34 -28.53
CA LEU A 739 43.92 12.62 -27.26
C LEU A 739 45.31 12.36 -26.68
N ARG A 740 45.47 12.69 -25.38
CA ARG A 740 46.65 12.28 -24.60
C ARG A 740 46.61 10.77 -24.33
N SER A 741 47.67 10.22 -23.73
CA SER A 741 47.70 8.82 -23.30
C SER A 741 46.64 8.55 -22.23
N ILE A 742 45.48 8.07 -22.66
CA ILE A 742 44.33 7.70 -21.83
C ILE A 742 43.98 6.23 -22.04
N GLU A 743 43.33 5.66 -21.02
CA GLU A 743 42.77 4.31 -21.00
C GLU A 743 41.24 4.32 -20.98
N GLY A 744 40.62 5.45 -20.65
CA GLY A 744 39.18 5.65 -20.66
C GLY A 744 38.80 7.06 -21.10
N LEU A 745 37.68 7.18 -21.81
CA LEU A 745 37.10 8.43 -22.27
C LEU A 745 35.64 8.49 -21.82
N ILE A 746 35.27 9.55 -21.12
CA ILE A 746 33.98 9.67 -20.43
C ILE A 746 33.34 11.01 -20.82
N PHE A 747 32.06 10.96 -21.16
CA PHE A 747 31.22 12.09 -21.54
C PHE A 747 30.18 12.31 -20.46
N LEU A 748 30.22 13.46 -19.79
CA LEU A 748 29.33 13.76 -18.66
C LEU A 748 28.24 14.73 -19.11
N ASN A 749 26.99 14.40 -18.78
CA ASN A 749 25.85 15.34 -18.79
C ASN A 749 25.58 15.91 -17.39
N ILE A 750 26.08 15.24 -16.35
CA ILE A 750 25.92 15.66 -14.96
C ILE A 750 27.27 15.75 -14.24
N PRO A 751 27.45 16.69 -13.29
CA PRO A 751 28.68 16.87 -12.53
C PRO A 751 28.79 15.83 -11.41
N SER A 752 28.64 14.55 -11.74
CA SER A 752 28.70 13.41 -10.82
C SER A 752 28.95 12.13 -11.61
N TRP A 753 29.97 11.38 -11.22
CA TRP A 753 30.34 10.12 -11.85
C TRP A 753 30.67 9.06 -10.79
N GLY A 754 30.33 7.81 -11.06
CA GLY A 754 30.80 6.66 -10.27
C GLY A 754 30.46 6.74 -8.78
N SER A 755 29.21 7.00 -8.42
CA SER A 755 28.73 7.18 -7.03
C SER A 755 29.13 8.51 -6.37
N GLY A 756 29.16 9.61 -7.13
CA GLY A 756 29.28 10.96 -6.59
C GLY A 756 30.66 11.60 -6.69
N ALA A 757 31.59 10.99 -7.44
CA ALA A 757 32.90 11.58 -7.67
C ALA A 757 32.80 12.74 -8.69
N ASP A 758 33.60 13.77 -8.47
CA ASP A 758 33.73 14.89 -9.40
C ASP A 758 34.89 14.61 -10.35
N LEU A 759 34.56 14.11 -11.53
CA LEU A 759 35.55 13.79 -12.56
C LEU A 759 36.08 15.07 -13.24
N TRP A 760 35.32 16.16 -13.25
CA TRP A 760 35.72 17.43 -13.87
C TRP A 760 36.66 18.24 -12.97
N GLY A 761 36.38 18.33 -11.68
CA GLY A 761 37.17 19.06 -10.67
C GLY A 761 36.89 20.56 -10.61
N SER A 762 37.68 21.29 -9.80
CA SER A 762 37.47 22.71 -9.48
C SER A 762 37.74 23.70 -10.62
N ASP A 763 37.09 24.87 -10.60
CA ASP A 763 37.16 25.97 -11.60
C ASP A 763 38.53 26.69 -11.73
N SER A 764 39.64 26.05 -11.37
CA SER A 764 40.97 26.68 -11.28
C SER A 764 41.63 27.00 -12.62
N GLU A 765 41.11 26.48 -13.75
CA GLU A 765 41.66 26.72 -15.09
C GLU A 765 40.65 27.42 -16.00
N SER A 766 41.02 28.56 -16.59
CA SER A 766 40.13 29.45 -17.36
C SER A 766 39.74 28.94 -18.76
N ARG A 767 40.19 27.75 -19.17
CA ARG A 767 39.98 27.23 -20.54
C ARG A 767 38.58 26.70 -20.79
N PHE A 768 37.91 26.19 -19.76
CA PHE A 768 36.61 25.54 -19.88
C PHE A 768 35.59 26.15 -18.93
N GLY A 769 34.31 26.02 -19.28
CA GLY A 769 33.20 26.49 -18.46
C GLY A 769 32.91 25.57 -17.28
N ARG A 770 32.16 26.08 -16.31
CA ARG A 770 31.64 25.29 -15.20
C ARG A 770 30.57 24.30 -15.71
N PRO A 771 30.65 22.99 -15.37
CA PRO A 771 29.67 22.01 -15.79
C PRO A 771 28.26 22.33 -15.33
N ARG A 772 27.30 22.16 -16.23
CA ARG A 772 25.87 22.32 -15.95
C ARG A 772 25.10 21.20 -16.62
N ILE A 773 23.93 20.90 -16.05
CA ILE A 773 23.04 19.85 -16.57
C ILE A 773 22.06 20.38 -17.61
N ASP A 774 22.12 21.68 -17.90
CA ASP A 774 21.09 22.45 -18.60
C ASP A 774 21.67 23.47 -19.57
N ASP A 775 22.91 23.31 -20.03
CA ASP A 775 23.59 24.23 -20.93
C ASP A 775 23.72 23.71 -22.37
N GLY A 776 23.29 22.48 -22.65
CA GLY A 776 23.37 21.86 -23.97
C GLY A 776 24.78 21.41 -24.35
N MET A 777 25.67 21.19 -23.38
CA MET A 777 27.03 20.72 -23.60
C MET A 777 27.33 19.44 -22.81
N LEU A 778 28.28 18.64 -23.29
CA LEU A 778 28.86 17.53 -22.57
C LEU A 778 30.30 17.85 -22.18
N GLU A 779 30.68 17.48 -20.97
CA GLU A 779 32.07 17.46 -20.55
C GLU A 779 32.77 16.20 -21.05
N VAL A 780 33.89 16.36 -21.77
CA VAL A 780 34.73 15.26 -22.25
C VAL A 780 35.94 15.12 -21.36
N VAL A 781 36.08 13.96 -20.70
CA VAL A 781 37.10 13.70 -19.69
C VAL A 781 37.84 12.40 -19.94
N GLY A 782 39.17 12.44 -19.86
CA GLY A 782 40.05 11.29 -19.98
C GLY A 782 40.50 10.75 -18.63
N VAL A 783 40.62 9.42 -18.51
CA VAL A 783 41.23 8.72 -17.37
C VAL A 783 42.36 7.81 -17.85
N THR A 784 43.38 7.61 -17.01
CA THR A 784 44.63 6.93 -17.39
C THR A 784 44.79 5.54 -16.76
N GLY A 785 43.71 4.97 -16.24
CA GLY A 785 43.68 3.64 -15.62
C GLY A 785 43.09 3.63 -14.21
N VAL A 786 43.01 2.44 -13.62
CA VAL A 786 42.29 2.19 -12.36
C VAL A 786 42.84 2.98 -11.17
N VAL A 787 44.16 3.13 -11.05
CA VAL A 787 44.78 3.92 -9.96
C VAL A 787 44.33 5.38 -10.01
N HIS A 788 44.34 5.96 -11.20
CA HIS A 788 43.90 7.34 -11.40
C HIS A 788 42.40 7.49 -11.09
N MET A 789 41.57 6.55 -11.56
CA MET A 789 40.14 6.54 -11.23
C MET A 789 39.88 6.42 -9.71
N GLY A 790 40.66 5.60 -9.00
CA GLY A 790 40.60 5.51 -7.53
C GLY A 790 40.98 6.83 -6.84
N GLN A 791 41.99 7.53 -7.36
CA GLN A 791 42.36 8.86 -6.88
C GLN A 791 41.24 9.89 -7.11
N VAL A 792 40.55 9.82 -8.26
CA VAL A 792 39.36 10.65 -8.53
C VAL A 792 38.23 10.34 -7.55
N GLN A 793 37.88 9.06 -7.35
CA GLN A 793 36.82 8.68 -6.39
C GLN A 793 37.12 9.14 -4.96
N SER A 794 38.39 9.21 -4.57
CA SER A 794 38.81 9.73 -3.27
C SER A 794 38.87 11.26 -3.17
N GLY A 795 38.74 11.98 -4.30
CA GLY A 795 38.88 13.43 -4.37
C GLY A 795 40.33 13.94 -4.37
N MET A 796 41.33 13.07 -4.52
CA MET A 796 42.75 13.45 -4.57
C MET A 796 43.18 14.03 -5.92
N ARG A 797 42.47 13.69 -7.00
CA ARG A 797 42.72 14.18 -8.37
C ARG A 797 41.39 14.38 -9.10
N SER A 798 41.43 15.11 -10.21
CA SER A 798 40.36 15.15 -11.21
C SER A 798 40.78 14.36 -12.45
N GLY A 799 39.82 14.05 -13.32
CA GLY A 799 40.13 13.54 -14.66
C GLY A 799 40.83 14.59 -15.53
N ILE A 800 41.31 14.16 -16.69
CA ILE A 800 41.95 15.03 -17.69
C ILE A 800 40.85 15.70 -18.50
N ARG A 801 40.65 17.02 -18.32
CA ARG A 801 39.70 17.80 -19.13
C ARG A 801 40.18 17.86 -20.58
N ILE A 802 39.34 17.38 -21.51
CA ILE A 802 39.68 17.30 -22.93
C ILE A 802 38.92 18.38 -23.71
N ALA A 803 37.60 18.42 -23.58
CA ALA A 803 36.73 19.33 -24.32
C ALA A 803 35.38 19.55 -23.60
N GLN A 804 34.63 20.56 -24.06
CA GLN A 804 33.19 20.72 -23.84
C GLN A 804 32.54 20.98 -25.20
N GLY A 805 31.39 20.37 -25.47
CA GLY A 805 30.71 20.59 -26.75
C GLY A 805 29.33 19.94 -26.86
N SER A 806 28.63 20.29 -27.94
CA SER A 806 27.22 19.94 -28.18
C SER A 806 27.01 18.82 -29.20
N TYR A 807 28.05 18.51 -29.96
CA TYR A 807 28.04 17.44 -30.96
C TYR A 807 29.37 16.69 -30.90
N ILE A 808 29.29 15.38 -30.68
CA ILE A 808 30.48 14.54 -30.51
C ILE A 808 30.44 13.43 -31.55
N ARG A 809 31.56 13.25 -32.24
CA ARG A 809 31.77 12.12 -33.15
C ARG A 809 33.01 11.36 -32.71
N ILE A 810 32.86 10.06 -32.54
CA ILE A 810 33.93 9.16 -32.14
C ILE A 810 34.06 8.10 -33.22
N THR A 811 35.25 7.97 -33.80
CA THR A 811 35.57 6.87 -34.70
C THR A 811 36.30 5.79 -33.90
N VAL A 812 35.71 4.60 -33.84
CA VAL A 812 36.25 3.44 -33.12
C VAL A 812 36.87 2.47 -34.12
N ASN A 813 38.16 2.18 -33.97
CA ASN A 813 38.91 1.35 -34.94
C ASN A 813 38.93 -0.14 -34.59
N LYS A 814 38.59 -0.51 -33.34
CA LYS A 814 38.61 -1.89 -32.81
C LYS A 814 37.44 -2.11 -31.85
N PRO A 815 36.98 -3.36 -31.66
CA PRO A 815 35.97 -3.66 -30.66
C PRO A 815 36.37 -3.13 -29.28
N ILE A 816 35.47 -2.41 -28.61
CA ILE A 816 35.78 -1.71 -27.37
C ILE A 816 34.63 -1.79 -26.37
N PRO A 817 34.90 -1.97 -25.06
CA PRO A 817 33.87 -1.83 -24.05
C PRO A 817 33.35 -0.39 -24.00
N VAL A 818 32.04 -0.26 -23.97
CA VAL A 818 31.32 1.01 -23.76
C VAL A 818 30.20 0.82 -22.72
N GLN A 819 29.77 1.90 -22.08
CA GLN A 819 28.63 1.88 -21.15
C GLN A 819 27.86 3.19 -21.22
N VAL A 820 26.53 3.12 -21.11
CA VAL A 820 25.64 4.29 -21.00
C VAL A 820 24.84 4.17 -19.71
N ASP A 821 24.92 5.19 -18.84
CA ASP A 821 24.19 5.24 -17.57
C ASP A 821 24.34 3.97 -16.70
N GLY A 822 25.46 3.26 -16.83
CA GLY A 822 25.77 2.03 -16.11
C GLY A 822 25.37 0.72 -16.79
N GLU A 823 24.81 0.76 -18.01
CA GLU A 823 24.50 -0.41 -18.84
C GLU A 823 25.64 -0.64 -19.86
N PRO A 824 26.45 -1.70 -19.72
CA PRO A 824 27.67 -1.91 -20.52
C PRO A 824 27.52 -2.94 -21.65
N TRP A 825 28.31 -2.82 -22.71
CA TRP A 825 28.46 -3.82 -23.77
C TRP A 825 29.78 -3.65 -24.54
N ILE A 826 30.12 -4.59 -25.43
CA ILE A 826 31.23 -4.45 -26.39
C ILE A 826 30.69 -3.82 -27.68
N GLN A 827 31.19 -2.64 -28.05
CA GLN A 827 30.85 -1.95 -29.29
C GLN A 827 31.80 -2.36 -30.41
N SER A 828 31.25 -2.67 -31.58
CA SER A 828 32.01 -2.97 -32.80
C SER A 828 32.72 -1.72 -33.36
N PRO A 829 33.75 -1.88 -34.21
CA PRO A 829 34.35 -0.76 -34.93
C PRO A 829 33.30 0.01 -35.75
N GLY A 830 33.37 1.34 -35.74
CA GLY A 830 32.36 2.17 -36.40
C GLY A 830 32.36 3.61 -35.89
N GLN A 831 31.33 4.36 -36.27
CA GLN A 831 31.09 5.73 -35.78
C GLN A 831 30.09 5.71 -34.64
N ILE A 832 30.39 6.50 -33.61
CA ILE A 832 29.48 6.84 -32.51
C ILE A 832 29.23 8.34 -32.57
N ILE A 833 27.97 8.74 -32.62
CA ILE A 833 27.56 10.15 -32.65
C ILE A 833 26.73 10.45 -31.42
N ILE A 834 27.08 11.50 -30.68
CA ILE A 834 26.35 11.98 -29.51
C ILE A 834 25.83 13.39 -29.81
N SER A 835 24.53 13.59 -29.63
CA SER A 835 23.85 14.87 -29.84
C SER A 835 22.64 14.99 -28.94
N ALA A 836 22.06 16.19 -28.82
CA ALA A 836 20.88 16.40 -27.98
C ALA A 836 19.69 15.54 -28.44
N ALA A 837 19.01 14.88 -27.49
CA ALA A 837 17.88 13.97 -27.75
C ALA A 837 16.57 14.67 -28.11
N GLY A 838 16.51 16.01 -27.95
CA GLY A 838 15.30 16.80 -28.11
C GLY A 838 15.14 17.79 -26.96
N PRO A 839 13.90 18.01 -26.45
CA PRO A 839 13.66 18.98 -25.39
C PRO A 839 14.16 18.49 -24.04
N LYS A 840 14.59 19.46 -23.22
CA LYS A 840 15.02 19.23 -21.84
C LYS A 840 13.87 18.66 -21.01
N VAL A 841 14.22 17.83 -20.04
CA VAL A 841 13.22 17.29 -19.10
C VAL A 841 13.18 18.12 -17.83
N ARG A 842 11.99 18.21 -17.22
CA ARG A 842 11.81 18.89 -15.93
C ARG A 842 12.09 17.92 -14.79
N MET A 843 13.04 18.28 -13.95
CA MET A 843 13.42 17.53 -12.75
C MET A 843 13.11 18.36 -11.51
N LEU A 844 12.84 17.70 -10.39
CA LEU A 844 12.64 18.33 -9.09
C LEU A 844 13.95 18.23 -8.30
N ARG A 845 14.49 19.37 -7.90
CA ARG A 845 15.68 19.49 -7.06
C ARG A 845 15.26 19.80 -5.62
N LYS A 846 15.74 19.01 -4.67
CA LYS A 846 15.43 19.21 -3.24
C LYS A 846 15.95 20.58 -2.77
N SER A 847 15.06 21.37 -2.19
CA SER A 847 15.34 22.72 -1.67
C SER A 847 16.37 22.68 -0.55
N LYS A 848 17.25 23.69 -0.48
CA LYS A 848 18.21 23.81 0.64
C LYS A 848 17.44 24.16 1.91
N THR A 849 17.32 23.23 2.85
CA THR A 849 16.75 23.54 4.16
C THR A 849 17.62 24.60 4.83
N LYS A 850 17.11 25.82 5.03
CA LYS A 850 17.75 26.79 5.92
C LYS A 850 17.73 26.15 7.31
N GLN A 851 18.87 25.64 7.77
CA GLN A 851 19.01 25.24 9.17
C GLN A 851 18.77 26.49 10.03
N LYS A 852 17.55 26.64 10.54
CA LYS A 852 17.34 27.46 11.74
C LYS A 852 18.12 26.75 12.84
N LYS A 853 19.29 27.29 13.20
CA LYS A 853 20.01 26.93 14.44
C LYS A 853 19.02 27.07 15.60
N GLN A 854 18.37 25.99 16.01
CA GLN A 854 17.87 25.85 17.37
C GLN A 854 19.04 25.36 18.23
N SER A 855 19.97 26.27 18.51
CA SER A 855 20.90 26.13 19.63
C SER A 855 20.47 27.15 20.69
N GLY A 856 19.48 26.77 21.49
CA GLY A 856 19.13 27.44 22.73
C GLY A 856 19.45 26.49 23.87
N SER A 857 20.70 26.51 24.34
CA SER A 857 21.09 25.87 25.59
C SER A 857 20.25 26.46 26.71
N LEU A 858 19.43 25.61 27.34
CA LEU A 858 18.90 25.86 28.67
C LEU A 858 20.10 25.98 29.62
N LYS A 859 20.54 27.21 29.89
CA LYS A 859 21.29 27.53 31.10
C LYS A 859 20.31 28.11 32.10
N GLU A 860 20.23 27.43 33.24
CA GLU A 860 19.51 27.85 34.44
C GLU A 860 19.92 29.27 34.84
N GLY A 861 18.97 30.19 34.77
CA GLY A 861 19.07 31.49 35.42
C GLY A 861 18.60 31.34 36.86
N ARG A 862 19.53 31.45 37.81
CA ARG A 862 19.22 31.64 39.23
C ARG A 862 18.35 32.88 39.41
N SER A 863 17.34 32.71 40.25
CA SER A 863 16.44 33.72 40.79
C SER A 863 17.19 34.82 41.54
N GLU A 864 16.99 36.08 41.14
CA GLU A 864 17.10 37.22 42.04
C GLU A 864 15.73 37.90 42.15
N SER A 865 15.28 38.06 43.39
CA SER A 865 14.00 38.63 43.79
C SER A 865 13.96 40.16 43.54
N PRO A 866 12.80 40.76 43.27
CA PRO A 866 12.67 42.21 43.15
C PRO A 866 12.49 42.86 44.54
N ALA A 867 13.30 43.87 44.85
CA ALA A 867 13.05 44.79 45.95
C ALA A 867 12.04 45.88 45.53
N PRO A 868 11.19 46.38 46.45
CA PRO A 868 10.13 47.33 46.11
C PRO A 868 10.68 48.76 46.10
N SER A 869 10.29 49.53 45.09
CA SER A 869 10.41 50.98 45.10
C SER A 869 9.20 51.58 45.80
N ASP A 870 9.41 52.16 46.98
CA ASP A 870 8.51 53.20 47.51
C ASP A 870 9.35 54.44 47.81
N GLY A 871 8.86 55.59 47.35
CA GLY A 871 9.59 56.85 47.33
C GLY A 871 9.47 57.65 48.62
N GLY A 872 10.43 58.57 48.79
CA GLY A 872 10.19 59.89 49.38
C GLY A 872 10.21 60.00 50.91
N GLN A 873 11.31 60.61 51.38
CA GLN A 873 11.60 61.18 52.70
C GLN A 873 12.18 60.25 53.77
#